data_AF-A0A4Q9Q147-F1
#
_entry.id   AF-A0A4Q9Q147-F1
#
_cell.length_a   1.000
_cell.length_b   1.000
_cell.length_c   1.000
_cell.angle_alpha   90.00
_cell.angle_beta   90.00
_cell.angle_gamma   90.00
#
_symmetry.space_group_name_H-M   'P 1'
#
loop_
_entity.id
_entity.type
_entity.pdbx_description
1 polymer ?
#
loop_
_entity_poly.entity_id
_entity_poly.type
_entity_poly.pdbx_seq_one_letter_code
_entity_poly.pdbx_strand_id
1 'polypeptide(L)'
;MPDVDYIFFYPHPDGAYDIVVTVAAADTFRLSHLWKLAREQEPSVASHLGAAKCTFYVPSDLLIEPDTTLLSRSRQWLLQHRQDEDKVVRLIKEVRTIFPDGPSPDLVHFLVVTEEVLESLDELGTLQDQALREREKRTESIRNDVPRPSAGVSDFAGVQNVVIKNADKFHAGRPAGNYGPPASLFNHALGRFDYHLRHLDDDIPEIDPPPALIRLVHSLMAAGAHSYPVEDARVEAIKTSLSEIFAKELHWEPSKTLYGVAPDAISVDDPPFVVVEVKNEVGLKGDASLRAGLSYTHIATAPQFKALRRRSNYPAILCGIMGNLLEIGVAIYTDGTYYNLLLSERLHLGFHSAKNVLRLSRAFAATRSAMSHLTAFYKQLNAAPPPQGSIAHLFPSPLQIPSYTDFVPALTFTHRLTPSGEAVLLAKTERERQSGIYLATMPRMSSNVGEDRMVSSSSLDAPADSVEVVVKFTERYHPDAHKLLAAEHLAPALHACVPVYGDLFMVVMDRVHGTIAWESATRNELLPHRIYEDVRRAIALLHSHDLVFGDLRTPNIMVVPGGSGPDDGPRGMLIDFDWVGTHGRSRYPASLDEGLPDWGTSGIQRHGIMDKAHDNAMLDRFEKQCHPAGVPV
;
A
#
# COMPACT_ATOMS: atom_id res chain seq x y z
N MET A 1 -20.91 -43.93 37.00
CA MET A 1 -20.45 -42.55 36.79
C MET A 1 -21.68 -41.74 36.37
N PRO A 2 -21.84 -40.49 36.83
CA PRO A 2 -22.97 -39.66 36.42
C PRO A 2 -22.92 -39.41 34.91
N ASP A 3 -24.08 -39.14 34.30
CA ASP A 3 -24.14 -38.71 32.91
C ASP A 3 -23.40 -37.36 32.73
N VAL A 4 -22.85 -37.13 31.55
CA VAL A 4 -22.04 -35.95 31.21
C VAL A 4 -22.74 -35.17 30.11
N ASP A 5 -22.92 -33.88 30.35
CA ASP A 5 -23.52 -32.96 29.38
C ASP A 5 -22.43 -32.29 28.54
N TYR A 6 -22.63 -32.33 27.22
CA TYR A 6 -21.83 -31.57 26.27
C TYR A 6 -22.70 -30.52 25.60
N ILE A 7 -22.14 -29.32 25.43
CA ILE A 7 -22.88 -28.13 25.03
C ILE A 7 -22.28 -27.61 23.73
N PHE A 8 -23.04 -27.76 22.65
CA PHE A 8 -22.73 -27.21 21.34
C PHE A 8 -23.48 -25.89 21.19
N PHE A 9 -22.80 -24.86 20.71
CA PHE A 9 -23.42 -23.58 20.43
C PHE A 9 -23.22 -23.23 18.94
N TYR A 10 -24.31 -22.92 18.25
CA TYR A 10 -24.33 -22.52 16.85
C TYR A 10 -24.68 -21.02 16.75
N PRO A 11 -23.68 -20.13 16.57
CA PRO A 11 -23.88 -18.68 16.58
C PRO A 11 -24.30 -18.15 15.19
N HIS A 12 -25.46 -18.60 14.69
CA HIS A 12 -26.01 -18.20 13.40
C HIS A 12 -26.33 -16.69 13.33
N PRO A 13 -26.24 -16.02 12.16
CA PRO A 13 -26.69 -14.64 12.01
C PRO A 13 -28.16 -14.41 12.40
N ASP A 14 -29.05 -15.34 12.06
CA ASP A 14 -30.50 -15.19 12.31
C ASP A 14 -30.95 -15.62 13.73
N GLY A 15 -30.05 -16.15 14.56
CA GLY A 15 -30.39 -16.61 15.90
C GLY A 15 -29.30 -17.43 16.60
N ALA A 16 -29.41 -17.55 17.93
CA ALA A 16 -28.57 -18.46 18.71
C ALA A 16 -29.26 -19.83 18.82
N TYR A 17 -28.48 -20.90 18.68
CA TYR A 17 -28.99 -22.25 18.93
C TYR A 17 -28.00 -23.02 19.80
N ASP A 18 -28.43 -23.36 21.01
CA ASP A 18 -27.74 -24.25 21.93
C ASP A 18 -28.25 -25.69 21.76
N ILE A 19 -27.33 -26.65 21.81
CA ILE A 19 -27.65 -28.08 21.80
C ILE A 19 -26.92 -28.70 22.98
N VAL A 20 -27.69 -29.18 23.96
CA VAL A 20 -27.18 -29.94 25.09
C VAL A 20 -27.37 -31.42 24.79
N VAL A 21 -26.29 -32.20 24.90
CA VAL A 21 -26.30 -33.65 24.72
C VAL A 21 -25.78 -34.33 25.96
N THR A 22 -26.66 -35.10 26.60
CA THR A 22 -26.33 -35.93 27.76
C THR A 22 -25.90 -37.32 27.30
N VAL A 23 -24.72 -37.76 27.73
CA VAL A 23 -24.20 -39.11 27.45
C VAL A 23 -23.73 -39.80 28.72
N ALA A 24 -23.88 -41.13 28.77
CA ALA A 24 -23.39 -41.91 29.90
C ALA A 24 -21.86 -41.86 29.96
N ALA A 25 -21.30 -41.55 31.14
CA ALA A 25 -19.86 -41.41 31.34
C ALA A 25 -19.01 -42.68 31.05
N ALA A 26 -19.65 -43.84 30.90
CA ALA A 26 -18.97 -45.09 30.55
C ALA A 26 -18.59 -45.19 29.06
N ASP A 27 -19.09 -44.28 28.22
CA ASP A 27 -18.90 -44.37 26.79
C ASP A 27 -17.80 -43.43 26.27
N THR A 28 -16.76 -44.03 25.70
CA THR A 28 -15.73 -43.28 24.96
C THR A 28 -16.18 -43.00 23.53
N PHE A 29 -16.62 -41.77 23.27
CA PHE A 29 -17.06 -41.35 21.94
C PHE A 29 -16.03 -40.51 21.20
N ARG A 30 -16.03 -40.64 19.87
CA ARG A 30 -15.46 -39.64 18.96
C ARG A 30 -16.42 -38.46 18.86
N LEU A 31 -15.89 -37.26 18.64
CA LEU A 31 -16.70 -36.06 18.42
C LEU A 31 -17.72 -36.25 17.28
N SER A 32 -17.39 -37.02 16.25
CA SER A 32 -18.32 -37.39 15.17
C SER A 32 -19.58 -38.11 15.66
N HIS A 33 -19.47 -38.96 16.68
CA HIS A 33 -20.60 -39.69 17.23
C HIS A 33 -21.42 -38.80 18.17
N LEU A 34 -20.74 -38.04 19.03
CA LEU A 34 -21.38 -37.06 19.91
C LEU A 34 -22.16 -36.01 19.11
N TRP A 35 -21.58 -35.50 18.02
CA TRP A 35 -22.22 -34.56 17.11
C TRP A 35 -23.43 -35.17 16.38
N LYS A 36 -23.37 -36.46 16.04
CA LYS A 36 -24.52 -37.16 15.45
C LYS A 36 -25.70 -37.20 16.44
N LEU A 37 -25.43 -37.53 17.70
CA LEU A 37 -26.44 -37.51 18.76
C LEU A 37 -27.01 -36.10 18.99
N ALA A 38 -26.15 -35.08 18.97
CA ALA A 38 -26.56 -33.67 19.08
C ALA A 38 -27.59 -33.29 18.02
N ARG A 39 -27.34 -33.66 16.77
CA ARG A 39 -28.24 -33.36 15.64
C ARG A 39 -29.57 -34.12 15.71
N GLU A 40 -29.59 -35.28 16.33
CA GLU A 40 -30.81 -36.08 16.50
C GLU A 40 -31.69 -35.55 17.65
N GLN A 41 -31.10 -34.92 18.66
CA GLN A 41 -31.79 -34.39 19.85
C GLN A 41 -32.39 -33.00 19.64
N GLU A 42 -31.83 -32.16 18.77
CA GLU A 42 -32.32 -30.79 18.53
C GLU A 42 -32.68 -30.54 17.04
N PRO A 43 -33.95 -30.81 16.64
CA PRO A 43 -34.39 -30.70 15.24
C PRO A 43 -34.33 -29.28 14.65
N SER A 44 -34.39 -28.24 15.49
CA SER A 44 -34.35 -26.82 15.07
C SER A 44 -32.99 -26.41 14.48
N VAL A 45 -31.92 -27.05 14.92
CA VAL A 45 -30.55 -26.83 14.40
C VAL A 45 -30.30 -27.64 13.13
N ALA A 46 -30.93 -28.81 13.01
CA ALA A 46 -30.85 -29.65 11.81
C ALA A 46 -31.45 -28.98 10.57
N SER A 47 -32.50 -28.15 10.73
CA SER A 47 -33.12 -27.41 9.62
C SER A 47 -32.24 -26.25 9.11
N HIS A 48 -31.53 -25.55 10.00
CA HIS A 48 -30.63 -24.45 9.63
C HIS A 48 -29.27 -24.94 9.12
N LEU A 49 -28.75 -26.06 9.66
CA LEU A 49 -27.46 -26.62 9.19
C LEU A 49 -27.57 -27.38 7.86
N GLY A 50 -28.71 -28.02 7.58
CA GLY A 50 -28.92 -28.81 6.36
C GLY A 50 -27.76 -29.77 6.04
N ALA A 51 -27.14 -29.58 4.86
CA ALA A 51 -25.95 -30.30 4.39
C ALA A 51 -24.64 -29.48 4.51
N ALA A 52 -24.67 -28.36 5.23
CA ALA A 52 -23.52 -27.46 5.36
C ALA A 52 -22.33 -28.14 6.05
N LYS A 53 -21.12 -27.86 5.55
CA LYS A 53 -19.89 -28.34 6.17
C LYS A 53 -19.60 -27.54 7.44
N CYS A 54 -19.48 -28.24 8.56
CA CYS A 54 -19.23 -27.62 9.86
C CYS A 54 -17.75 -27.74 10.28
N THR A 55 -17.21 -26.66 10.83
CA THR A 55 -15.95 -26.63 11.58
C THR A 55 -16.26 -26.49 13.06
N PHE A 56 -15.49 -27.16 13.92
CA PHE A 56 -15.72 -27.16 15.37
C PHE A 56 -14.57 -26.46 16.08
N TYR A 57 -14.91 -25.52 16.95
CA TYR A 57 -13.95 -24.85 17.83
C TYR A 57 -14.20 -25.21 19.29
N VAL A 58 -13.15 -25.25 20.09
CA VAL A 58 -13.22 -25.52 21.54
C VAL A 58 -12.86 -24.25 22.30
N PRO A 59 -13.84 -23.48 22.78
CA PRO A 59 -13.57 -22.30 23.58
C PRO A 59 -13.20 -22.70 25.02
N SER A 60 -12.17 -22.05 25.58
CA SER A 60 -11.65 -22.35 26.92
C SER A 60 -12.27 -21.50 28.04
N ASP A 61 -12.97 -20.43 27.67
CA ASP A 61 -13.32 -19.30 28.54
C ASP A 61 -14.72 -18.71 28.23
N LEU A 62 -15.50 -19.38 27.37
CA LEU A 62 -16.81 -18.88 26.94
C LEU A 62 -17.93 -19.38 27.87
N LEU A 63 -18.30 -18.56 28.85
CA LEU A 63 -19.41 -18.83 29.77
C LEU A 63 -20.77 -18.88 29.06
N ILE A 64 -21.65 -19.80 29.46
CA ILE A 64 -23.02 -19.90 28.92
C ILE A 64 -23.85 -18.70 29.40
N GLU A 65 -23.83 -18.42 30.69
CA GLU A 65 -24.57 -17.29 31.28
C GLU A 65 -23.76 -15.99 31.27
N PRO A 66 -24.40 -14.82 31.07
CA PRO A 66 -25.81 -14.64 30.75
C PRO A 66 -26.13 -14.96 29.29
N ASP A 67 -27.19 -15.75 29.06
CA ASP A 67 -27.65 -16.20 27.73
C ASP A 67 -27.91 -15.03 26.76
N THR A 68 -28.44 -13.91 27.27
CA THR A 68 -28.74 -12.69 26.48
C THR A 68 -27.54 -12.11 25.73
N THR A 69 -26.32 -12.45 26.14
CA THR A 69 -25.07 -11.99 25.51
C THR A 69 -24.27 -13.14 24.90
N LEU A 70 -24.73 -14.38 25.01
CA LEU A 70 -23.97 -15.55 24.58
C LEU A 70 -23.72 -15.53 23.07
N LEU A 71 -24.70 -15.12 22.26
CA LEU A 71 -24.54 -14.98 20.81
C LEU A 71 -23.44 -13.98 20.44
N SER A 72 -23.48 -12.78 21.01
CA SER A 72 -22.49 -11.73 20.71
C SER A 72 -21.11 -12.11 21.23
N ARG A 73 -21.00 -12.67 22.45
CA ARG A 73 -19.73 -13.15 23.02
C ARG A 73 -19.14 -14.31 22.20
N SER A 74 -19.96 -15.25 21.74
CA SER A 74 -19.50 -16.37 20.89
C SER A 74 -19.00 -15.89 19.53
N ARG A 75 -19.72 -14.93 18.91
CA ARG A 75 -19.32 -14.32 17.64
C ARG A 75 -18.04 -13.50 17.79
N GLN A 76 -17.88 -12.76 18.89
CA GLN A 76 -16.66 -12.03 19.22
C GLN A 76 -15.49 -12.97 19.52
N TRP A 77 -15.74 -14.05 20.25
CA TRP A 77 -14.73 -15.08 20.51
C TRP A 77 -14.26 -15.72 19.21
N LEU A 78 -15.18 -16.03 18.28
CA LEU A 78 -14.83 -16.51 16.94
C LEU A 78 -14.03 -15.46 16.15
N LEU A 79 -14.37 -14.18 16.21
CA LEU A 79 -13.57 -13.14 15.55
C LEU A 79 -12.11 -13.14 16.03
N GLN A 80 -11.91 -13.35 17.33
CA GLN A 80 -10.58 -13.39 17.95
C GLN A 80 -9.81 -14.68 17.64
N HIS A 81 -10.48 -15.84 17.65
CA HIS A 81 -9.83 -17.16 17.66
C HIS A 81 -10.07 -18.02 16.41
N ARG A 82 -10.83 -17.55 15.40
CA ARG A 82 -11.12 -18.33 14.16
C ARG A 82 -9.89 -18.73 13.33
N GLN A 83 -8.70 -18.23 13.67
CA GLN A 83 -7.46 -18.52 12.97
C GLN A 83 -6.49 -19.36 13.80
N ASP A 84 -6.85 -19.66 15.04
CA ASP A 84 -6.04 -20.41 15.97
C ASP A 84 -6.26 -21.90 15.71
N GLU A 85 -5.31 -22.53 15.00
CA GLU A 85 -5.45 -23.94 14.59
C GLU A 85 -5.54 -24.89 15.80
N ASP A 86 -4.98 -24.52 16.94
CA ASP A 86 -5.08 -25.27 18.21
C ASP A 86 -6.48 -25.24 18.83
N LYS A 87 -7.30 -24.24 18.46
CA LYS A 87 -8.70 -24.13 18.88
C LYS A 87 -9.65 -24.91 17.98
N VAL A 88 -9.21 -25.30 16.78
CA VAL A 88 -10.00 -26.10 15.83
C VAL A 88 -9.85 -27.59 16.13
N VAL A 89 -10.98 -28.29 16.24
CA VAL A 89 -10.99 -29.73 16.52
C VAL A 89 -11.58 -30.53 15.36
N ARG A 90 -10.90 -31.64 15.02
CA ARG A 90 -11.37 -32.59 14.00
C ARG A 90 -12.36 -33.57 14.61
N LEU A 91 -13.44 -33.87 13.86
CA LEU A 91 -14.48 -34.83 14.26
C LEU A 91 -13.97 -36.24 14.64
N ILE A 92 -12.78 -36.62 14.19
CA ILE A 92 -12.17 -37.92 14.50
C ILE A 92 -11.57 -38.00 15.92
N LYS A 93 -11.37 -36.87 16.60
CA LYS A 93 -10.80 -36.83 17.95
C LYS A 93 -11.75 -37.47 18.98
N GLU A 94 -11.16 -38.15 19.95
CA GLU A 94 -11.90 -38.67 21.10
C GLU A 94 -12.19 -37.55 22.09
N VAL A 95 -13.43 -37.47 22.58
CA VAL A 95 -13.89 -36.35 23.41
C VAL A 95 -13.11 -36.25 24.73
N ARG A 96 -12.76 -37.39 25.34
CA ARG A 96 -11.88 -37.46 26.53
C ARG A 96 -10.47 -36.88 26.33
N THR A 97 -10.01 -36.74 25.08
CA THR A 97 -8.71 -36.11 24.79
C THR A 97 -8.82 -34.60 24.63
N ILE A 98 -10.05 -34.09 24.46
CA ILE A 98 -10.37 -32.67 24.39
C ILE A 98 -10.65 -32.17 25.82
N PHE A 99 -11.40 -32.95 26.60
CA PHE A 99 -11.75 -32.68 27.99
C PHE A 99 -11.28 -33.83 28.90
N PRO A 100 -10.00 -33.87 29.29
CA PRO A 100 -9.45 -34.96 30.11
C PRO A 100 -10.07 -35.04 31.51
N ASP A 101 -10.42 -33.88 32.08
CA ASP A 101 -11.03 -33.76 33.41
C ASP A 101 -12.57 -33.65 33.35
N GLY A 102 -13.14 -33.83 32.15
CA GLY A 102 -14.56 -33.62 31.87
C GLY A 102 -14.91 -32.18 31.47
N PRO A 103 -16.02 -31.98 30.76
CA PRO A 103 -16.55 -30.67 30.38
C PRO A 103 -17.02 -29.87 31.62
N SER A 104 -16.87 -28.54 31.59
CA SER A 104 -17.35 -27.65 32.65
C SER A 104 -18.81 -27.26 32.39
N PRO A 105 -19.74 -27.44 33.34
CA PRO A 105 -21.16 -27.18 33.11
C PRO A 105 -21.47 -25.71 32.78
N ASP A 106 -20.58 -24.78 33.17
CA ASP A 106 -20.76 -23.34 32.96
C ASP A 106 -20.23 -22.83 31.60
N LEU A 107 -19.56 -23.68 30.81
CA LEU A 107 -18.88 -23.27 29.57
C LEU A 107 -19.54 -23.88 28.32
N VAL A 108 -19.47 -23.14 27.22
CA VAL A 108 -19.68 -23.69 25.89
C VAL A 108 -18.55 -24.68 25.59
N HIS A 109 -18.89 -25.90 25.17
CA HIS A 109 -17.88 -26.94 24.90
C HIS A 109 -17.43 -26.95 23.45
N PHE A 110 -18.36 -26.71 22.53
CA PHE A 110 -18.08 -26.70 21.11
C PHE A 110 -18.84 -25.56 20.43
N LEU A 111 -18.13 -24.74 19.65
CA LEU A 111 -18.77 -23.85 18.69
C LEU A 111 -18.90 -24.56 17.35
N VAL A 112 -20.10 -24.59 16.82
CA VAL A 112 -20.41 -25.14 15.48
C VAL A 112 -20.35 -23.98 14.50
N VAL A 113 -19.47 -24.06 13.51
CA VAL A 113 -19.21 -22.94 12.60
C VAL A 113 -19.38 -23.38 11.15
N THR A 114 -20.35 -22.78 10.46
CA THR A 114 -20.57 -22.94 9.01
C THR A 114 -19.88 -21.81 8.24
N GLU A 115 -19.83 -21.95 6.91
CA GLU A 115 -19.32 -20.89 6.02
C GLU A 115 -20.16 -19.61 6.14
N GLU A 116 -21.48 -19.72 6.25
CA GLU A 116 -22.40 -18.61 6.47
C GLU A 116 -22.17 -17.88 7.82
N VAL A 117 -21.84 -18.62 8.90
CA VAL A 117 -21.41 -17.98 10.15
C VAL A 117 -20.14 -17.18 9.92
N LEU A 118 -19.14 -17.74 9.21
CA LEU A 118 -17.90 -17.02 8.92
C LEU A 118 -18.12 -15.78 8.03
N GLU A 119 -19.01 -15.88 7.05
CA GLU A 119 -19.39 -14.77 6.16
C GLU A 119 -20.11 -13.66 6.94
N SER A 120 -21.06 -14.00 7.80
CA SER A 120 -21.75 -13.00 8.64
C SER A 120 -20.83 -12.36 9.70
N LEU A 121 -19.76 -13.03 10.12
CA LEU A 121 -18.72 -12.42 10.95
C LEU A 121 -17.87 -11.41 10.16
N ASP A 122 -17.80 -11.53 8.84
CA ASP A 122 -17.04 -10.60 8.01
C ASP A 122 -17.70 -9.21 7.94
N GLU A 123 -19.00 -9.11 8.18
CA GLU A 123 -19.75 -7.84 8.33
C GLU A 123 -19.54 -7.18 9.70
N LEU A 124 -19.17 -7.96 10.73
CA LEU A 124 -19.00 -7.50 12.11
C LEU A 124 -17.57 -7.08 12.49
N GLY A 125 -16.58 -7.38 11.65
CA GLY A 125 -15.18 -7.01 11.91
C GLY A 125 -14.91 -5.51 11.71
N THR A 126 -13.79 -5.01 12.25
CA THR A 126 -13.36 -3.62 11.99
C THR A 126 -13.11 -3.40 10.49
N LEU A 127 -13.15 -2.14 10.02
CA LEU A 127 -12.78 -1.79 8.64
C LEU A 127 -11.36 -2.29 8.30
N GLN A 128 -10.44 -2.27 9.27
CA GLN A 128 -9.08 -2.81 9.11
C GLN A 128 -9.09 -4.32 8.87
N ASP A 129 -9.87 -5.07 9.65
CA ASP A 129 -10.00 -6.51 9.48
C ASP A 129 -10.63 -6.88 8.14
N GLN A 130 -11.61 -6.10 7.67
CA GLN A 130 -12.21 -6.24 6.35
C GLN A 130 -11.17 -6.03 5.25
N ALA A 131 -10.35 -4.97 5.33
CA ALA A 131 -9.28 -4.71 4.38
C ALA A 131 -8.23 -5.85 4.35
N LEU A 132 -7.80 -6.36 5.51
CA LEU A 132 -6.87 -7.49 5.55
C LEU A 132 -7.45 -8.77 4.92
N ARG A 133 -8.76 -9.00 5.05
CA ARG A 133 -9.46 -10.12 4.38
C ARG A 133 -9.55 -9.91 2.88
N GLU A 134 -9.99 -8.73 2.44
CA GLU A 134 -10.08 -8.39 1.01
C GLU A 134 -8.71 -8.54 0.33
N ARG A 135 -7.65 -8.08 0.99
CA ARG A 135 -6.27 -8.28 0.54
C ARG A 135 -5.89 -9.75 0.43
N GLU A 136 -6.29 -10.62 1.35
CA GLU A 136 -5.99 -12.05 1.24
C GLU A 136 -6.81 -12.72 0.12
N LYS A 137 -8.09 -12.38 -0.05
CA LYS A 137 -8.90 -12.84 -1.19
C LYS A 137 -8.24 -12.44 -2.52
N ARG A 138 -7.78 -11.19 -2.63
CA ARG A 138 -7.03 -10.71 -3.80
C ARG A 138 -5.70 -11.43 -3.99
N THR A 139 -5.01 -11.76 -2.89
CA THR A 139 -3.76 -12.55 -2.93
C THR A 139 -3.98 -13.93 -3.56
N GLU A 140 -5.08 -14.60 -3.22
CA GLU A 140 -5.43 -15.90 -3.81
C GLU A 140 -5.72 -15.78 -5.31
N SER A 141 -6.44 -14.74 -5.73
CA SER A 141 -6.65 -14.43 -7.16
C SER A 141 -5.32 -14.15 -7.87
N ILE A 142 -4.46 -13.30 -7.31
CA ILE A 142 -3.14 -12.98 -7.87
C ILE A 142 -2.31 -14.24 -8.09
N ARG A 143 -2.25 -15.11 -7.08
CA ARG A 143 -1.49 -16.38 -7.15
C ARG A 143 -1.96 -17.30 -8.29
N ASN A 144 -3.26 -17.29 -8.58
CA ASN A 144 -3.86 -18.14 -9.60
C ASN A 144 -3.78 -17.53 -11.00
N ASP A 145 -3.98 -16.21 -11.11
CA ASP A 145 -4.18 -15.52 -12.38
C ASP A 145 -2.89 -14.96 -12.97
N VAL A 146 -1.94 -14.51 -12.12
CA VAL A 146 -0.65 -14.00 -12.59
C VAL A 146 0.18 -15.18 -13.13
N PRO A 147 0.66 -15.10 -14.39
CA PRO A 147 1.44 -16.16 -15.00
C PRO A 147 2.65 -16.58 -14.17
N ARG A 148 3.05 -17.85 -14.30
CA ARG A 148 4.33 -18.31 -13.75
C ARG A 148 5.48 -17.53 -14.39
N PRO A 149 6.61 -17.27 -13.69
CA PRO A 149 7.66 -16.38 -14.16
C PRO A 149 8.16 -16.70 -15.57
N SER A 150 8.49 -17.96 -15.85
CA SER A 150 8.95 -18.39 -17.18
C SER A 150 7.90 -18.19 -18.27
N ALA A 151 6.64 -18.55 -18.01
CA ALA A 151 5.54 -18.37 -18.95
C ALA A 151 5.15 -16.90 -19.16
N GLY A 152 5.37 -16.04 -18.16
CA GLY A 152 5.08 -14.61 -18.24
C GLY A 152 6.08 -13.81 -19.07
N VAL A 153 7.25 -14.37 -19.37
CA VAL A 153 8.32 -13.66 -20.11
C VAL A 153 8.81 -14.41 -21.36
N SER A 154 8.42 -15.66 -21.58
CA SER A 154 8.96 -16.50 -22.66
C SER A 154 8.60 -16.02 -24.06
N ASP A 155 7.42 -15.41 -24.21
CA ASP A 155 6.89 -14.94 -25.49
C ASP A 155 5.97 -13.73 -25.29
N PHE A 156 5.54 -13.13 -26.41
CA PHE A 156 4.70 -11.94 -26.40
C PHE A 156 3.33 -12.17 -25.74
N ALA A 157 2.71 -13.34 -25.91
CA ALA A 157 1.42 -13.64 -25.32
C ALA A 157 1.52 -13.75 -23.78
N GLY A 158 2.60 -14.34 -23.28
CA GLY A 158 2.99 -14.35 -21.88
C GLY A 158 3.14 -12.93 -21.33
N VAL A 159 3.92 -12.08 -22.01
CA VAL A 159 4.12 -10.68 -21.61
C VAL A 159 2.80 -9.91 -21.61
N GLN A 160 1.95 -10.04 -22.64
CA GLN A 160 0.62 -9.43 -22.65
C GLN A 160 -0.26 -9.92 -21.50
N ASN A 161 -0.15 -11.19 -21.12
CA ASN A 161 -0.90 -11.73 -20.00
C ASN A 161 -0.47 -11.09 -18.67
N VAL A 162 0.81 -10.78 -18.50
CA VAL A 162 1.33 -10.06 -17.33
C VAL A 162 0.93 -8.58 -17.38
N VAL A 163 1.34 -7.86 -18.43
CA VAL A 163 1.29 -6.39 -18.43
C VAL A 163 -0.04 -5.81 -18.88
N ILE A 164 -0.96 -6.60 -19.47
CA ILE A 164 -2.28 -6.11 -19.90
C ILE A 164 -3.38 -6.84 -19.11
N LYS A 165 -3.44 -8.17 -19.20
CA LYS A 165 -4.55 -8.94 -18.61
C LYS A 165 -4.54 -8.95 -17.07
N ASN A 166 -3.36 -8.78 -16.46
CA ASN A 166 -3.17 -8.75 -15.01
C ASN A 166 -2.54 -7.43 -14.54
N ALA A 167 -2.75 -6.33 -15.29
CA ALA A 167 -2.22 -5.00 -14.93
C ALA A 167 -2.78 -4.48 -13.59
N ASP A 168 -3.95 -4.94 -13.17
CA ASP A 168 -4.56 -4.66 -11.87
C ASP A 168 -3.95 -5.47 -10.71
N LYS A 169 -3.06 -6.42 -10.99
CA LYS A 169 -2.45 -7.35 -10.01
C LYS A 169 -0.93 -7.19 -9.91
N PHE A 170 -0.30 -6.80 -11.01
CA PHE A 170 1.14 -6.61 -11.14
C PHE A 170 1.43 -5.22 -11.69
N HIS A 171 1.90 -4.32 -10.83
CA HIS A 171 2.11 -2.91 -11.10
C HIS A 171 3.58 -2.62 -11.40
N ALA A 172 3.91 -2.54 -12.68
CA ALA A 172 5.28 -2.40 -13.18
C ALA A 172 5.44 -1.27 -14.22
N GLY A 173 4.57 -0.26 -14.17
CA GLY A 173 4.61 0.90 -15.08
C GLY A 173 4.15 0.61 -16.51
N ARG A 174 3.57 -0.58 -16.76
CA ARG A 174 3.11 -1.02 -18.09
C ARG A 174 1.72 -1.68 -17.97
N PRO A 175 0.68 -1.19 -18.70
CA PRO A 175 0.67 -0.01 -19.58
C PRO A 175 0.98 1.29 -18.82
N ALA A 176 1.09 2.42 -19.52
CA ALA A 176 1.54 3.70 -18.96
C ALA A 176 0.79 4.15 -17.69
N GLY A 177 -0.48 3.76 -17.52
CA GLY A 177 -1.27 4.04 -16.32
C GLY A 177 -1.11 3.05 -15.16
N ASN A 178 -0.36 1.96 -15.35
CA ASN A 178 -0.18 0.92 -14.34
C ASN A 178 0.95 1.25 -13.35
N TYR A 179 0.73 2.29 -12.56
CA TYR A 179 1.62 2.71 -11.49
C TYR A 179 0.83 3.14 -10.26
N GLY A 180 1.54 3.24 -9.14
CA GLY A 180 1.08 3.94 -7.95
C GLY A 180 2.28 4.62 -7.28
N PRO A 181 2.12 5.08 -6.03
CA PRO A 181 3.22 5.68 -5.29
C PRO A 181 4.42 4.72 -5.21
N PRO A 182 5.66 5.22 -5.37
CA PRO A 182 6.83 4.36 -5.49
C PRO A 182 7.09 3.59 -4.21
N ALA A 183 7.64 2.37 -4.34
CA ALA A 183 7.96 1.49 -3.22
C ALA A 183 8.92 2.14 -2.20
N SER A 184 9.71 3.13 -2.62
CA SER A 184 10.58 3.92 -1.75
C SER A 184 9.83 4.69 -0.65
N LEU A 185 8.54 4.97 -0.83
CA LEU A 185 7.70 5.61 0.20
C LEU A 185 7.22 4.63 1.28
N PHE A 186 7.27 3.32 1.07
CA PHE A 186 6.62 2.33 1.94
C PHE A 186 7.58 1.59 2.87
N ASN A 187 8.89 1.76 2.68
CA ASN A 187 9.90 1.17 3.54
C ASN A 187 11.17 2.01 3.58
N HIS A 188 11.67 2.24 4.80
CA HIS A 188 12.84 3.07 5.05
C HIS A 188 14.14 2.57 4.38
N ALA A 189 14.32 1.26 4.24
CA ALA A 189 15.49 0.69 3.56
C ALA A 189 15.41 0.95 2.05
N LEU A 190 14.23 0.73 1.46
CA LEU A 190 13.99 0.97 0.04
C LEU A 190 14.09 2.46 -0.33
N GLY A 191 13.58 3.36 0.54
CA GLY A 191 13.69 4.81 0.36
C GLY A 191 15.14 5.29 0.32
N ARG A 192 15.95 4.90 1.31
CA ARG A 192 17.39 5.20 1.31
C ARG A 192 18.11 4.62 0.09
N PHE A 193 17.72 3.41 -0.32
CA PHE A 193 18.33 2.74 -1.45
C PHE A 193 18.08 3.48 -2.77
N ASP A 194 16.83 3.85 -3.04
CA ASP A 194 16.45 4.67 -4.20
C ASP A 194 17.21 6.00 -4.21
N TYR A 195 17.26 6.69 -3.05
CA TYR A 195 18.04 7.92 -2.92
C TYR A 195 19.52 7.72 -3.29
N HIS A 196 20.21 6.74 -2.71
CA HIS A 196 21.61 6.48 -3.02
C HIS A 196 21.84 6.13 -4.51
N LEU A 197 20.95 5.37 -5.13
CA LEU A 197 21.08 5.00 -6.56
C LEU A 197 20.89 6.20 -7.50
N ARG A 198 20.13 7.21 -7.11
CA ARG A 198 19.99 8.46 -7.88
C ARG A 198 21.19 9.39 -7.74
N HIS A 199 21.98 9.23 -6.68
CA HIS A 199 23.09 10.13 -6.32
C HIS A 199 24.46 9.42 -6.39
N LEU A 200 24.61 8.44 -7.28
CA LEU A 200 25.85 7.65 -7.42
C LEU A 200 27.08 8.47 -7.86
N ASP A 201 26.85 9.61 -8.52
CA ASP A 201 27.93 10.49 -8.96
C ASP A 201 28.33 11.50 -7.86
N ASP A 202 27.56 11.60 -6.79
CA ASP A 202 27.85 12.51 -5.67
C ASP A 202 28.81 11.86 -4.66
N ASP A 203 29.44 12.70 -3.84
CA ASP A 203 30.37 12.26 -2.79
C ASP A 203 29.61 11.99 -1.48
N ILE A 204 28.91 10.85 -1.45
CA ILE A 204 28.15 10.35 -0.30
C ILE A 204 28.99 9.29 0.46
N PRO A 205 29.45 9.57 1.70
CA PRO A 205 30.30 8.65 2.47
C PRO A 205 29.68 7.27 2.72
N GLU A 206 28.36 7.19 2.88
CA GLU A 206 27.61 5.96 3.18
C GLU A 206 27.69 4.90 2.08
N ILE A 207 28.03 5.32 0.85
CA ILE A 207 28.13 4.45 -0.32
C ILE A 207 29.53 4.45 -0.95
N ASP A 208 30.53 5.00 -0.25
CA ASP A 208 31.92 4.93 -0.70
C ASP A 208 32.41 3.47 -0.65
N PRO A 209 32.73 2.85 -1.80
CA PRO A 209 32.97 1.42 -1.84
C PRO A 209 34.41 1.08 -1.41
N PRO A 210 34.61 0.07 -0.55
CA PRO A 210 35.96 -0.36 -0.19
C PRO A 210 36.68 -0.98 -1.42
N PRO A 211 38.03 -0.92 -1.49
CA PRO A 211 38.79 -1.44 -2.63
C PRO A 211 38.50 -2.91 -2.98
N ALA A 212 38.16 -3.73 -1.98
CA ALA A 212 37.76 -5.13 -2.19
C ALA A 212 36.45 -5.24 -2.99
N LEU A 213 35.45 -4.40 -2.71
CA LEU A 213 34.21 -4.36 -3.47
C LEU A 213 34.46 -3.88 -4.90
N ILE A 214 35.28 -2.84 -5.08
CA ILE A 214 35.66 -2.34 -6.40
C ILE A 214 36.25 -3.45 -7.28
N ARG A 215 37.15 -4.26 -6.71
CA ARG A 215 37.75 -5.40 -7.43
C ARG A 215 36.72 -6.47 -7.82
N LEU A 216 35.79 -6.79 -6.93
CA LEU A 216 34.73 -7.76 -7.22
C LEU A 216 33.80 -7.25 -8.32
N VAL A 217 33.39 -5.99 -8.24
CA VAL A 217 32.53 -5.35 -9.24
C VAL A 217 33.22 -5.29 -10.60
N HIS A 218 34.51 -4.95 -10.64
CA HIS A 218 35.29 -5.01 -11.87
C HIS A 218 35.30 -6.43 -12.47
N SER A 219 35.47 -7.45 -11.63
CA SER A 219 35.45 -8.86 -12.07
C SER A 219 34.07 -9.28 -12.59
N LEU A 220 32.99 -8.86 -11.91
CA LEU A 220 31.62 -9.07 -12.35
C LEU A 220 31.35 -8.39 -13.70
N MET A 221 31.82 -7.15 -13.89
CA MET A 221 31.67 -6.44 -15.18
C MET A 221 32.38 -7.18 -16.30
N ALA A 222 33.61 -7.67 -16.04
CA ALA A 222 34.35 -8.47 -17.00
C ALA A 222 33.59 -9.76 -17.35
N ALA A 223 33.15 -10.54 -16.35
CA ALA A 223 32.39 -11.77 -16.56
C ALA A 223 31.04 -11.52 -17.26
N GLY A 224 30.34 -10.46 -16.89
CA GLY A 224 29.05 -10.09 -17.48
C GLY A 224 29.15 -9.65 -18.94
N ALA A 225 30.29 -9.08 -19.36
CA ALA A 225 30.55 -8.70 -20.74
C ALA A 225 30.90 -9.89 -21.67
N HIS A 226 31.13 -11.09 -21.12
CA HIS A 226 31.35 -12.29 -21.94
C HIS A 226 30.01 -12.90 -22.41
N SER A 227 30.07 -13.56 -23.58
CA SER A 227 28.98 -14.40 -24.08
C SER A 227 29.19 -15.86 -23.66
N TYR A 228 28.10 -16.53 -23.30
CA TYR A 228 28.12 -17.92 -22.84
C TYR A 228 27.23 -18.79 -23.75
N PRO A 229 27.54 -20.09 -23.90
CA PRO A 229 26.75 -20.98 -24.76
C PRO A 229 25.37 -21.29 -24.19
N VAL A 230 25.21 -21.29 -22.85
CA VAL A 230 23.96 -21.59 -22.13
C VAL A 230 23.85 -20.73 -20.86
N GLU A 231 22.62 -20.59 -20.33
CA GLU A 231 22.33 -19.80 -19.12
C GLU A 231 23.08 -20.34 -17.89
N ASP A 232 23.15 -21.66 -17.70
CA ASP A 232 23.87 -22.28 -16.58
C ASP A 232 25.36 -21.89 -16.55
N ALA A 233 26.02 -21.87 -17.72
CA ALA A 233 27.43 -21.46 -17.82
C ALA A 233 27.64 -19.99 -17.45
N ARG A 234 26.65 -19.14 -17.76
CA ARG A 234 26.65 -17.73 -17.35
C ARG A 234 26.47 -17.61 -15.84
N VAL A 235 25.54 -18.35 -15.27
CA VAL A 235 25.31 -18.39 -13.81
C VAL A 235 26.58 -18.83 -13.08
N GLU A 236 27.22 -19.92 -13.50
CA GLU A 236 28.46 -20.40 -12.91
C GLU A 236 29.58 -19.33 -12.92
N ALA A 237 29.65 -18.52 -13.97
CA ALA A 237 30.66 -17.47 -14.10
C ALA A 237 30.44 -16.28 -13.16
N ILE A 238 29.19 -15.98 -12.78
CA ILE A 238 28.86 -14.77 -11.99
C ILE A 238 28.45 -15.08 -10.56
N LYS A 239 28.00 -16.30 -10.24
CA LYS A 239 27.36 -16.63 -8.96
C LYS A 239 28.20 -16.32 -7.74
N THR A 240 29.48 -16.70 -7.75
CA THR A 240 30.39 -16.47 -6.62
C THR A 240 30.65 -14.99 -6.44
N SER A 241 30.90 -14.26 -7.53
CA SER A 241 31.10 -12.81 -7.49
C SER A 241 29.87 -12.09 -6.95
N LEU A 242 28.66 -12.49 -7.36
CA LEU A 242 27.42 -11.89 -6.88
C LEU A 242 27.19 -12.12 -5.38
N SER A 243 27.36 -13.35 -4.89
CA SER A 243 27.24 -13.65 -3.46
C SER A 243 28.22 -12.82 -2.62
N GLU A 244 29.47 -12.70 -3.07
CA GLU A 244 30.48 -11.87 -2.41
C GLU A 244 30.13 -10.37 -2.49
N ILE A 245 29.69 -9.87 -3.65
CA ILE A 245 29.27 -8.48 -3.86
C ILE A 245 28.06 -8.14 -2.98
N PHE A 246 27.10 -9.03 -2.79
CA PHE A 246 25.96 -8.79 -1.90
C PHE A 246 26.33 -8.92 -0.42
N ALA A 247 27.50 -9.48 -0.10
CA ALA A 247 27.92 -9.80 1.26
C ALA A 247 26.84 -10.59 2.02
N LYS A 248 26.11 -11.44 1.28
CA LYS A 248 25.02 -12.27 1.77
C LYS A 248 24.94 -13.52 0.92
N GLU A 249 24.72 -14.65 1.58
CA GLU A 249 24.59 -15.94 0.92
C GLU A 249 23.31 -15.99 0.08
N LEU A 250 23.46 -16.51 -1.14
CA LEU A 250 22.38 -16.73 -2.09
C LEU A 250 22.19 -18.24 -2.28
N HIS A 251 20.96 -18.69 -2.11
CA HIS A 251 20.56 -20.04 -2.50
C HIS A 251 20.26 -20.02 -4.00
N TRP A 252 21.15 -20.61 -4.78
CA TRP A 252 20.99 -20.82 -6.22
C TRP A 252 20.11 -22.04 -6.48
N GLU A 253 19.23 -21.96 -7.48
CA GLU A 253 18.25 -23.00 -7.82
C GLU A 253 17.36 -23.44 -6.63
N PRO A 254 16.70 -22.51 -5.93
CA PRO A 254 15.83 -22.83 -4.80
C PRO A 254 14.72 -23.80 -5.18
N SER A 255 14.39 -24.69 -4.24
CA SER A 255 13.38 -25.72 -4.47
C SER A 255 12.02 -25.13 -4.87
N LYS A 256 11.55 -25.51 -6.06
CA LYS A 256 10.23 -25.16 -6.57
C LYS A 256 9.09 -25.60 -5.64
N THR A 257 9.27 -26.67 -4.86
CA THR A 257 8.24 -27.13 -3.92
C THR A 257 8.01 -26.16 -2.77
N LEU A 258 9.03 -25.39 -2.38
CA LEU A 258 8.93 -24.48 -1.25
C LEU A 258 8.17 -23.21 -1.64
N TYR A 259 8.48 -22.60 -2.78
CA TYR A 259 7.92 -21.30 -3.18
C TYR A 259 6.88 -21.36 -4.31
N GLY A 260 6.65 -22.55 -4.90
CA GLY A 260 5.82 -22.70 -6.09
C GLY A 260 6.47 -22.19 -7.39
N VAL A 261 7.63 -21.54 -7.28
CA VAL A 261 8.47 -21.02 -8.36
C VAL A 261 9.94 -21.32 -8.06
N ALA A 262 10.77 -21.27 -9.10
CA ALA A 262 12.22 -21.44 -9.02
C ALA A 262 12.88 -20.24 -9.73
N PRO A 263 13.09 -19.11 -9.02
CA PRO A 263 14.04 -18.09 -9.48
C PRO A 263 15.45 -18.67 -9.55
N ASP A 264 16.37 -17.99 -10.23
CA ASP A 264 17.74 -18.50 -10.35
C ASP A 264 18.50 -18.41 -9.03
N ALA A 265 18.26 -17.36 -8.23
CA ALA A 265 18.71 -17.30 -6.84
C ALA A 265 17.79 -16.47 -5.93
N ILE A 266 17.82 -16.79 -4.64
CA ILE A 266 17.20 -16.00 -3.56
C ILE A 266 18.16 -15.82 -2.39
N SER A 267 17.95 -14.82 -1.53
CA SER A 267 18.69 -14.78 -0.27
C SER A 267 18.29 -15.95 0.64
N VAL A 268 19.22 -16.45 1.45
CA VAL A 268 18.98 -17.54 2.41
C VAL A 268 18.12 -17.14 3.62
N ASP A 269 17.68 -15.89 3.68
CA ASP A 269 16.83 -15.40 4.76
C ASP A 269 15.46 -16.09 4.73
N ASP A 270 14.81 -16.14 5.89
CA ASP A 270 13.41 -16.53 6.03
C ASP A 270 12.63 -15.37 6.68
N PRO A 271 11.85 -14.59 5.92
CA PRO A 271 11.58 -14.73 4.47
C PRO A 271 12.74 -14.29 3.55
N PRO A 272 12.85 -14.84 2.32
CA PRO A 272 13.79 -14.35 1.31
C PRO A 272 13.31 -12.99 0.78
N PHE A 273 14.21 -12.00 0.76
CA PHE A 273 13.89 -10.64 0.30
C PHE A 273 14.81 -10.15 -0.84
N VAL A 274 15.73 -11.00 -1.30
CA VAL A 274 16.47 -10.78 -2.54
C VAL A 274 16.06 -11.84 -3.54
N VAL A 275 15.74 -11.43 -4.77
CA VAL A 275 15.46 -12.34 -5.89
C VAL A 275 16.37 -11.98 -7.05
N VAL A 276 17.06 -12.98 -7.60
CA VAL A 276 17.97 -12.83 -8.73
C VAL A 276 17.47 -13.70 -9.89
N GLU A 277 17.43 -13.11 -11.07
CA GLU A 277 17.15 -13.80 -12.33
C GLU A 277 18.24 -13.45 -13.34
N VAL A 278 18.67 -14.44 -14.11
CA VAL A 278 19.76 -14.38 -15.07
C VAL A 278 19.25 -14.87 -16.43
N LYS A 279 19.56 -14.09 -17.47
CA LYS A 279 19.33 -14.44 -18.86
C LYS A 279 20.63 -14.35 -19.62
N ASN A 280 20.77 -15.19 -20.64
CA ASN A 280 22.02 -15.24 -21.38
C ASN A 280 22.31 -13.92 -22.10
N GLU A 281 21.30 -13.38 -22.77
CA GLU A 281 21.35 -12.11 -23.52
C GLU A 281 20.00 -11.40 -23.49
N VAL A 282 20.01 -10.07 -23.67
CA VAL A 282 18.80 -9.27 -23.85
C VAL A 282 17.99 -9.78 -25.05
N GLY A 283 16.70 -9.98 -24.87
CA GLY A 283 15.78 -10.38 -25.95
C GLY A 283 15.78 -11.89 -26.26
N LEU A 284 16.60 -12.70 -25.60
CA LEU A 284 16.59 -14.16 -25.73
C LEU A 284 15.95 -14.81 -24.51
N LYS A 285 14.89 -15.60 -24.73
CA LYS A 285 14.21 -16.41 -23.69
C LYS A 285 13.66 -15.58 -22.50
N GLY A 286 13.29 -14.33 -22.79
CA GLY A 286 12.57 -13.44 -21.88
C GLY A 286 13.44 -12.43 -21.14
N ASP A 287 12.76 -11.55 -20.41
CA ASP A 287 13.34 -10.44 -19.65
C ASP A 287 13.60 -10.87 -18.20
N ALA A 288 14.84 -10.75 -17.73
CA ALA A 288 15.24 -11.19 -16.39
C ALA A 288 14.56 -10.38 -15.28
N SER A 289 14.42 -9.07 -15.46
CA SER A 289 13.90 -8.15 -14.44
C SER A 289 12.40 -8.30 -14.24
N LEU A 290 11.65 -8.42 -15.34
CA LEU A 290 10.23 -8.76 -15.31
C LEU A 290 10.02 -10.14 -14.69
N ARG A 291 10.88 -11.12 -15.03
CA ARG A 291 10.85 -12.45 -14.41
C ARG A 291 11.10 -12.38 -12.90
N ALA A 292 12.02 -11.53 -12.45
CA ALA A 292 12.32 -11.35 -11.02
C ALA A 292 11.11 -10.76 -10.28
N GLY A 293 10.44 -9.79 -10.89
CA GLY A 293 9.16 -9.25 -10.39
C GLY A 293 8.09 -10.33 -10.24
N LEU A 294 7.92 -11.18 -11.24
CA LEU A 294 6.97 -12.31 -11.19
C LEU A 294 7.37 -13.35 -10.13
N SER A 295 8.66 -13.69 -10.04
CA SER A 295 9.18 -14.61 -9.03
C SER A 295 8.90 -14.07 -7.63
N TYR A 296 9.14 -12.78 -7.39
CA TYR A 296 8.75 -12.10 -6.16
C TYR A 296 7.23 -12.16 -5.92
N THR A 297 6.38 -11.90 -6.91
CA THR A 297 4.91 -11.99 -6.75
C THR A 297 4.48 -13.39 -6.28
N HIS A 298 5.02 -14.45 -6.88
CA HIS A 298 4.69 -15.82 -6.48
C HIS A 298 5.22 -16.18 -5.08
N ILE A 299 6.42 -15.72 -4.72
CA ILE A 299 6.95 -15.87 -3.35
C ILE A 299 6.06 -15.11 -2.37
N ALA A 300 5.81 -13.82 -2.62
CA ALA A 300 5.05 -12.95 -1.74
C ALA A 300 3.62 -13.47 -1.51
N THR A 301 2.99 -14.09 -2.51
CA THR A 301 1.62 -14.66 -2.44
C THR A 301 1.57 -16.12 -1.99
N ALA A 302 2.71 -16.76 -1.73
CA ALA A 302 2.75 -18.16 -1.32
C ALA A 302 2.06 -18.36 0.05
N PRO A 303 1.29 -19.44 0.26
CA PRO A 303 0.50 -19.66 1.48
C PRO A 303 1.30 -19.53 2.79
N GLN A 304 2.53 -20.02 2.82
CA GLN A 304 3.40 -19.99 4.01
C GLN A 304 3.72 -18.56 4.48
N PHE A 305 3.71 -17.58 3.57
CA PHE A 305 3.98 -16.18 3.92
C PHE A 305 2.73 -15.38 4.27
N LYS A 306 1.57 -16.03 4.46
CA LYS A 306 0.33 -15.36 4.89
C LYS A 306 0.51 -14.59 6.20
N ALA A 307 1.18 -15.19 7.18
CA ALA A 307 1.45 -14.55 8.48
C ALA A 307 2.34 -13.31 8.35
N LEU A 308 3.31 -13.34 7.43
CA LEU A 308 4.19 -12.21 7.13
C LEU A 308 3.45 -11.10 6.39
N ARG A 309 2.70 -11.45 5.32
CA ARG A 309 1.91 -10.48 4.56
C ARG A 309 0.98 -9.70 5.47
N ARG A 310 0.37 -10.33 6.46
CA ARG A 310 -0.55 -9.65 7.40
C ARG A 310 0.07 -8.53 8.23
N ARG A 311 1.39 -8.50 8.38
CA ARG A 311 2.11 -7.55 9.23
C ARG A 311 3.15 -6.71 8.48
N SER A 312 3.24 -6.87 7.16
CA SER A 312 4.28 -6.27 6.34
C SER A 312 3.82 -6.12 4.89
N ASN A 313 4.42 -5.15 4.20
CA ASN A 313 4.35 -5.01 2.74
C ASN A 313 5.44 -5.81 2.01
N TYR A 314 6.17 -6.70 2.69
CA TYR A 314 7.17 -7.59 2.10
C TYR A 314 8.21 -6.87 1.20
N PRO A 315 8.92 -5.87 1.73
CA PRO A 315 9.88 -5.10 0.93
C PRO A 315 11.05 -5.97 0.46
N ALA A 316 11.32 -5.97 -0.84
CA ALA A 316 12.34 -6.81 -1.47
C ALA A 316 13.20 -6.05 -2.48
N ILE A 317 14.40 -6.57 -2.74
CA ILE A 317 15.34 -6.13 -3.78
C ILE A 317 15.37 -7.18 -4.88
N LEU A 318 15.25 -6.75 -6.13
CA LEU A 318 15.23 -7.61 -7.30
C LEU A 318 16.44 -7.28 -8.18
N CYS A 319 17.11 -8.31 -8.68
CA CYS A 319 18.29 -8.18 -9.54
C CYS A 319 18.07 -8.97 -10.82
N GLY A 320 18.04 -8.28 -11.96
CA GLY A 320 17.99 -8.88 -13.28
C GLY A 320 19.33 -8.73 -13.99
N ILE A 321 19.89 -9.82 -14.50
CA ILE A 321 21.12 -9.78 -15.32
C ILE A 321 20.83 -10.43 -16.66
N MET A 322 21.03 -9.70 -17.75
CA MET A 322 20.78 -10.21 -19.11
C MET A 322 21.87 -9.74 -20.07
N GLY A 323 22.75 -10.65 -20.49
CA GLY A 323 23.96 -10.23 -21.21
C GLY A 323 24.74 -9.19 -20.40
N ASN A 324 25.22 -8.15 -21.06
CA ASN A 324 25.90 -7.04 -20.38
C ASN A 324 24.96 -6.01 -19.74
N LEU A 325 23.68 -6.28 -19.57
CA LEU A 325 22.74 -5.39 -18.87
C LEU A 325 22.51 -5.90 -17.44
N LEU A 326 22.69 -5.00 -16.47
CA LEU A 326 22.34 -5.19 -15.08
C LEU A 326 21.18 -4.25 -14.73
N GLU A 327 20.16 -4.81 -14.10
CA GLU A 327 19.02 -4.06 -13.60
C GLU A 327 18.79 -4.38 -12.13
N ILE A 328 18.61 -3.32 -11.34
CA ILE A 328 18.27 -3.43 -9.93
C ILE A 328 16.94 -2.72 -9.72
N GLY A 329 15.98 -3.47 -9.20
CA GLY A 329 14.67 -2.96 -8.81
C GLY A 329 14.34 -3.28 -7.36
N VAL A 330 13.19 -2.78 -6.93
CA VAL A 330 12.62 -3.06 -5.62
C VAL A 330 11.16 -3.40 -5.78
N ALA A 331 10.63 -4.16 -4.82
CA ALA A 331 9.21 -4.49 -4.80
C ALA A 331 8.61 -4.43 -3.40
N ILE A 332 7.32 -4.15 -3.37
CA ILE A 332 6.45 -4.28 -2.18
C ILE A 332 5.14 -4.95 -2.60
N TYR A 333 4.40 -5.44 -1.61
CA TYR A 333 3.12 -6.10 -1.75
C TYR A 333 2.07 -5.46 -0.83
N THR A 334 1.21 -4.63 -1.39
CA THR A 334 0.07 -4.00 -0.69
C THR A 334 -1.23 -4.63 -1.20
N ASP A 335 -1.96 -3.97 -2.10
CA ASP A 335 -3.14 -4.48 -2.80
C ASP A 335 -2.78 -5.28 -4.06
N GLY A 336 -1.50 -5.25 -4.46
CA GLY A 336 -0.91 -6.02 -5.54
C GLY A 336 0.61 -5.97 -5.42
N THR A 337 1.32 -6.50 -6.41
CA THR A 337 2.78 -6.30 -6.48
C THR A 337 3.09 -4.94 -7.09
N TYR A 338 3.85 -4.10 -6.40
CA TYR A 338 4.43 -2.88 -6.97
C TYR A 338 5.91 -3.13 -7.20
N TYR A 339 6.33 -3.01 -8.45
CA TYR A 339 7.71 -3.16 -8.90
C TYR A 339 8.22 -1.83 -9.45
N ASN A 340 9.33 -1.35 -8.89
CA ASN A 340 10.02 -0.17 -9.38
C ASN A 340 11.46 -0.55 -9.79
N LEU A 341 11.79 -0.29 -11.05
CA LEU A 341 13.18 -0.36 -11.54
C LEU A 341 13.92 0.90 -11.09
N LEU A 342 15.04 0.74 -10.37
CA LEU A 342 15.82 1.84 -9.81
C LEU A 342 17.11 2.11 -10.58
N LEU A 343 17.75 1.05 -11.09
CA LEU A 343 19.00 1.12 -11.84
C LEU A 343 18.91 0.22 -13.07
N SER A 344 19.35 0.73 -14.22
CA SER A 344 19.56 -0.04 -15.45
C SER A 344 20.86 0.42 -16.10
N GLU A 345 21.90 -0.40 -16.02
CA GLU A 345 23.27 -0.02 -16.40
C GLU A 345 23.93 -1.12 -17.24
N ARG A 346 24.71 -0.70 -18.24
CA ARG A 346 25.51 -1.64 -19.04
C ARG A 346 26.85 -1.92 -18.37
N LEU A 347 27.16 -3.20 -18.19
CA LEU A 347 28.42 -3.75 -17.71
C LEU A 347 29.51 -3.62 -18.78
N HIS A 348 29.99 -2.40 -19.02
CA HIS A 348 30.99 -2.13 -20.06
C HIS A 348 32.32 -1.62 -19.52
N LEU A 349 33.40 -2.28 -19.96
CA LEU A 349 34.79 -1.90 -19.69
C LEU A 349 35.37 -1.30 -20.97
N GLY A 350 35.39 0.04 -21.05
CA GLY A 350 35.91 0.79 -22.20
C GLY A 350 36.76 1.98 -21.75
N PHE A 351 36.84 3.04 -22.56
CA PHE A 351 37.62 4.25 -22.24
C PHE A 351 37.25 4.91 -20.90
N HIS A 352 36.03 4.69 -20.40
CA HIS A 352 35.54 5.20 -19.11
C HIS A 352 35.48 4.14 -18.01
N SER A 353 36.25 3.05 -18.12
CA SER A 353 36.20 1.92 -17.17
C SER A 353 36.40 2.35 -15.71
N ALA A 354 37.33 3.26 -15.42
CA ALA A 354 37.56 3.77 -14.06
C ALA A 354 36.29 4.40 -13.46
N LYS A 355 35.59 5.26 -14.23
CA LYS A 355 34.35 5.90 -13.80
C LYS A 355 33.24 4.87 -13.62
N ASN A 356 33.08 3.96 -14.58
CA ASN A 356 31.99 2.99 -14.58
C ASN A 356 32.11 1.96 -13.45
N VAL A 357 33.33 1.45 -13.23
CA VAL A 357 33.61 0.52 -12.14
C VAL A 357 33.32 1.21 -10.81
N LEU A 358 33.75 2.46 -10.62
CA LEU A 358 33.47 3.21 -9.39
C LEU A 358 31.96 3.43 -9.19
N ARG A 359 31.26 3.92 -10.21
CA ARG A 359 29.81 4.17 -10.18
C ARG A 359 29.02 2.90 -9.82
N LEU A 360 29.34 1.78 -10.48
CA LEU A 360 28.68 0.50 -10.19
C LEU A 360 29.08 -0.05 -8.80
N SER A 361 30.30 0.25 -8.33
CA SER A 361 30.72 -0.12 -6.98
C SER A 361 29.96 0.66 -5.91
N ARG A 362 29.69 1.95 -6.13
CA ARG A 362 28.79 2.76 -5.28
C ARG A 362 27.36 2.19 -5.29
N ALA A 363 26.86 1.73 -6.44
CA ALA A 363 25.55 1.10 -6.53
C ALA A 363 25.46 -0.18 -5.69
N PHE A 364 26.46 -1.07 -5.78
CA PHE A 364 26.51 -2.28 -4.96
C PHE A 364 26.79 -2.01 -3.47
N ALA A 365 27.51 -0.93 -3.13
CA ALA A 365 27.63 -0.48 -1.73
C ALA A 365 26.26 -0.06 -1.18
N ALA A 366 25.47 0.69 -1.98
CA ALA A 366 24.09 1.02 -1.65
C ALA A 366 23.21 -0.24 -1.52
N THR A 367 23.37 -1.22 -2.41
CA THR A 367 22.66 -2.51 -2.33
C THR A 367 22.99 -3.26 -1.04
N ARG A 368 24.26 -3.38 -0.66
CA ARG A 368 24.69 -4.00 0.62
C ARG A 368 24.04 -3.31 1.81
N SER A 369 24.04 -1.98 1.82
CA SER A 369 23.43 -1.18 2.89
C SER A 369 21.92 -1.44 2.98
N ALA A 370 21.22 -1.45 1.83
CA ALA A 370 19.80 -1.75 1.76
C ALA A 370 19.48 -3.17 2.26
N MET A 371 20.27 -4.18 1.87
CA MET A 371 20.11 -5.56 2.32
C MET A 371 20.35 -5.70 3.84
N SER A 372 21.33 -4.97 4.38
CA SER A 372 21.57 -4.91 5.83
C SER A 372 20.37 -4.32 6.57
N HIS A 373 19.82 -3.20 6.09
CA HIS A 373 18.62 -2.58 6.67
C HIS A 373 17.37 -3.45 6.55
N LEU A 374 17.17 -4.16 5.44
CA LEU A 374 16.07 -5.12 5.30
C LEU A 374 16.24 -6.31 6.26
N THR A 375 17.47 -6.80 6.44
CA THR A 375 17.75 -7.84 7.46
C THR A 375 17.36 -7.36 8.85
N ALA A 376 17.72 -6.13 9.21
CA ALA A 376 17.34 -5.53 10.49
C ALA A 376 15.81 -5.36 10.62
N PHE A 377 15.15 -4.93 9.54
CA PHE A 377 13.70 -4.79 9.47
C PHE A 377 12.98 -6.12 9.73
N TYR A 378 13.34 -7.21 9.05
CA TYR A 378 12.71 -8.52 9.27
C TYR A 378 13.00 -9.09 10.65
N LYS A 379 14.21 -8.88 11.20
CA LYS A 379 14.52 -9.24 12.59
C LYS A 379 13.63 -8.49 13.57
N GLN A 380 13.46 -7.18 13.39
CA GLN A 380 12.60 -6.36 14.24
C GLN A 380 11.13 -6.77 14.14
N LEU A 381 10.66 -7.07 12.92
CA LEU A 381 9.29 -7.52 12.67
C LEU A 381 8.95 -8.82 13.39
N ASN A 382 9.92 -9.73 13.52
CA ASN A 382 9.77 -10.98 14.26
C ASN A 382 9.87 -10.78 15.78
N ALA A 383 10.77 -9.89 16.24
CA ALA A 383 10.97 -9.63 17.66
C ALA A 383 9.83 -8.81 18.29
N ALA A 384 9.28 -7.85 17.54
CA ALA A 384 8.22 -6.95 17.97
C ALA A 384 7.19 -6.79 16.83
N PRO A 385 6.30 -7.79 16.64
CA PRO A 385 5.30 -7.71 15.60
C PRO A 385 4.32 -6.55 15.87
N PRO A 386 3.78 -5.92 14.80
CA PRO A 386 2.71 -4.94 14.92
C PRO A 386 1.50 -5.50 15.69
N PRO A 387 0.69 -4.64 16.32
CA PRO A 387 -0.58 -5.05 16.93
C PRO A 387 -1.45 -5.85 15.96
N GLN A 388 -2.20 -6.82 16.49
CA GLN A 388 -3.15 -7.60 15.71
C GLN A 388 -4.17 -6.68 15.03
N GLY A 389 -4.43 -6.91 13.74
CA GLY A 389 -5.33 -6.06 12.95
C GLY A 389 -4.69 -4.77 12.40
N SER A 390 -3.42 -4.47 12.74
CA SER A 390 -2.73 -3.31 12.17
C SER A 390 -2.65 -3.38 10.64
N ILE A 391 -2.94 -2.26 10.00
CA ILE A 391 -2.84 -2.06 8.55
C ILE A 391 -1.79 -1.01 8.16
N ALA A 392 -0.98 -0.54 9.10
CA ALA A 392 -0.01 0.53 8.85
C ALA A 392 0.95 0.21 7.70
N HIS A 393 1.32 -1.07 7.52
CA HIS A 393 2.18 -1.51 6.41
C HIS A 393 1.55 -1.37 5.02
N LEU A 394 0.25 -1.11 4.92
CA LEU A 394 -0.44 -0.83 3.64
C LEU A 394 -0.29 0.63 3.20
N PHE A 395 0.25 1.50 4.06
CA PHE A 395 0.39 2.93 3.83
C PHE A 395 1.86 3.37 3.75
N PRO A 396 2.13 4.57 3.21
CA PRO A 396 3.47 5.14 3.22
C PRO A 396 4.06 5.26 4.62
N SER A 397 5.38 5.09 4.69
CA SER A 397 6.23 5.38 5.83
C SER A 397 7.42 6.19 5.31
N PRO A 398 7.20 7.47 4.95
CA PRO A 398 8.20 8.29 4.28
C PRO A 398 9.35 8.66 5.21
N LEU A 399 10.51 8.91 4.62
CA LEU A 399 11.68 9.49 5.30
C LEU A 399 12.15 10.73 4.55
N GLN A 400 12.47 11.77 5.30
CA GLN A 400 13.07 12.99 4.78
C GLN A 400 14.45 12.73 4.17
N ILE A 401 14.83 13.55 3.19
CA ILE A 401 16.20 13.52 2.66
C ILE A 401 17.21 14.06 3.69
N PRO A 402 18.50 13.63 3.66
CA PRO A 402 19.49 14.00 4.68
C PRO A 402 19.73 15.50 4.83
N SER A 403 19.58 16.26 3.75
CA SER A 403 19.82 17.72 3.74
C SER A 403 18.68 18.53 4.34
N TYR A 404 17.52 17.92 4.63
CA TYR A 404 16.37 18.63 5.19
C TYR A 404 16.41 18.62 6.72
N THR A 405 16.44 19.81 7.32
CA THR A 405 16.58 20.00 8.77
C THR A 405 15.38 20.64 9.45
N ASP A 406 14.37 21.06 8.68
CA ASP A 406 13.18 21.69 9.21
C ASP A 406 12.21 20.66 9.83
N PHE A 407 11.09 21.15 10.35
CA PHE A 407 10.08 20.34 11.02
C PHE A 407 9.53 19.22 10.11
N VAL A 408 9.44 18.01 10.66
CA VAL A 408 8.79 16.85 10.05
C VAL A 408 7.66 16.40 10.99
N PRO A 409 6.39 16.43 10.56
CA PRO A 409 5.28 16.04 11.41
C PRO A 409 5.27 14.52 11.65
N ALA A 410 4.89 14.11 12.85
CA ALA A 410 4.55 12.72 13.14
C ALA A 410 3.15 12.42 12.59
N LEU A 411 3.04 11.43 11.70
CA LEU A 411 1.81 11.09 10.99
C LEU A 411 1.43 9.63 11.22
N THR A 412 0.14 9.38 11.42
CA THR A 412 -0.46 8.04 11.37
C THR A 412 -1.43 7.98 10.20
N PHE A 413 -1.03 7.33 9.10
CA PHE A 413 -1.89 7.18 7.92
C PHE A 413 -3.09 6.26 8.20
N THR A 414 -4.26 6.67 7.73
CA THR A 414 -5.51 5.94 7.97
C THR A 414 -6.15 5.45 6.67
N HIS A 415 -6.15 6.28 5.62
CA HIS A 415 -6.80 5.98 4.34
C HIS A 415 -6.01 6.56 3.17
N ARG A 416 -6.19 5.96 1.99
CA ARG A 416 -5.88 6.61 0.71
C ARG A 416 -7.09 7.42 0.28
N LEU A 417 -6.87 8.62 -0.25
CA LEU A 417 -7.93 9.38 -0.90
C LEU A 417 -7.95 9.08 -2.41
N THR A 418 -9.11 8.77 -2.95
CA THR A 418 -9.29 8.67 -4.40
C THR A 418 -9.20 10.07 -5.04
N PRO A 419 -9.04 10.17 -6.38
CA PRO A 419 -9.09 11.47 -7.06
C PRO A 419 -10.40 12.25 -6.87
N SER A 420 -11.49 11.58 -6.49
CA SER A 420 -12.77 12.21 -6.14
C SER A 420 -12.91 12.54 -4.65
N GLY A 421 -11.89 12.27 -3.83
CA GLY A 421 -11.89 12.58 -2.40
C GLY A 421 -12.52 11.53 -1.49
N GLU A 422 -12.84 10.33 -2.01
CA GLU A 422 -13.33 9.20 -1.20
C GLU A 422 -12.18 8.53 -0.44
N ALA A 423 -12.42 8.13 0.80
CA ALA A 423 -11.43 7.45 1.64
C ALA A 423 -11.52 5.92 1.47
N VAL A 424 -10.42 5.30 1.03
CA VAL A 424 -10.32 3.85 0.80
C VAL A 424 -9.09 3.26 1.48
N LEU A 425 -9.20 2.02 1.98
CA LEU A 425 -8.07 1.29 2.57
C LEU A 425 -7.23 0.54 1.53
N LEU A 426 -7.88 0.04 0.48
CA LEU A 426 -7.27 -0.67 -0.63
C LEU A 426 -7.76 -0.07 -1.95
N ALA A 427 -6.84 0.16 -2.88
CA ALA A 427 -7.19 0.63 -4.21
C ALA A 427 -7.73 -0.52 -5.07
N LYS A 428 -8.87 -0.30 -5.72
CA LYS A 428 -9.56 -1.25 -6.60
C LYS A 428 -9.34 -0.87 -8.06
N THR A 429 -9.45 0.41 -8.37
CA THR A 429 -9.31 0.92 -9.73
C THR A 429 -7.90 1.42 -10.03
N GLU A 430 -7.57 1.57 -11.32
CA GLU A 430 -6.31 2.16 -11.76
C GLU A 430 -6.12 3.59 -11.21
N ARG A 431 -7.17 4.42 -11.27
CA ARG A 431 -7.15 5.79 -10.77
C ARG A 431 -6.91 5.88 -9.27
N GLU A 432 -7.49 4.96 -8.49
CA GLU A 432 -7.24 4.90 -7.06
C GLU A 432 -5.78 4.55 -6.76
N ARG A 433 -5.18 3.60 -7.50
CA ARG A 433 -3.77 3.21 -7.32
C ARG A 433 -2.81 4.36 -7.61
N GLN A 434 -3.11 5.15 -8.64
CA GLN A 434 -2.32 6.32 -9.04
C GLN A 434 -2.35 7.45 -7.99
N SER A 435 -3.36 7.49 -7.12
CA SER A 435 -3.49 8.58 -6.15
C SER A 435 -2.34 8.56 -5.14
N GLY A 436 -1.59 9.66 -5.08
CA GLY A 436 -0.59 9.94 -4.05
C GLY A 436 -1.14 10.69 -2.83
N ILE A 437 -2.46 10.71 -2.63
CA ILE A 437 -3.12 11.49 -1.58
C ILE A 437 -3.67 10.54 -0.50
N TYR A 438 -3.48 10.91 0.76
CA TYR A 438 -3.84 10.10 1.93
C TYR A 438 -4.47 10.95 3.03
N LEU A 439 -5.27 10.32 3.88
CA LEU A 439 -5.65 10.84 5.19
C LEU A 439 -4.66 10.33 6.24
N ALA A 440 -4.30 11.20 7.18
CA ALA A 440 -3.50 10.85 8.33
C ALA A 440 -3.96 11.62 9.57
N THR A 441 -3.58 11.15 10.75
CA THR A 441 -3.68 11.91 11.99
C THR A 441 -2.31 12.45 12.40
N MET A 442 -2.30 13.67 12.92
CA MET A 442 -1.12 14.38 13.41
C MET A 442 -1.38 14.86 14.84
N PRO A 443 -0.43 14.76 15.78
CA PRO A 443 -0.60 15.30 17.13
C PRO A 443 -0.90 16.80 17.12
N ARG A 444 -1.84 17.25 17.95
CA ARG A 444 -2.08 18.68 18.20
C ARG A 444 -0.84 19.23 18.91
N MET A 445 -0.24 20.27 18.35
CA MET A 445 0.72 21.05 19.11
C MET A 445 -0.04 21.74 20.25
N SER A 446 0.18 21.32 21.50
CA SER A 446 -0.33 22.06 22.66
C SER A 446 0.28 23.45 22.64
N SER A 447 -0.46 24.44 22.16
CA SER A 447 -0.12 25.83 22.36
C SER A 447 -0.25 26.12 23.85
N ASN A 448 0.88 26.29 24.54
CA ASN A 448 0.94 26.98 25.82
C ASN A 448 0.61 28.47 25.63
N VAL A 449 -0.60 28.82 25.20
CA VAL A 449 -1.21 30.14 25.36
C VAL A 449 -2.71 29.92 25.37
N GLY A 450 -3.38 30.30 26.46
CA GLY A 450 -4.82 30.24 26.56
C GLY A 450 -5.45 31.20 25.56
N GLU A 451 -6.06 30.66 24.52
CA GLU A 451 -7.13 31.32 23.77
C GLU A 451 -8.22 30.29 23.51
N ASP A 452 -9.38 30.59 24.10
CA ASP A 452 -10.61 29.84 24.04
C ASP A 452 -11.16 29.89 22.61
N ARG A 453 -10.75 28.92 21.76
CA ARG A 453 -11.38 28.69 20.46
C ARG A 453 -12.23 27.43 20.54
N MET A 454 -13.52 27.62 20.84
CA MET A 454 -14.56 26.64 20.55
C MET A 454 -14.59 26.39 19.03
N VAL A 455 -13.93 25.32 18.58
CA VAL A 455 -14.21 24.69 17.29
C VAL A 455 -14.96 23.40 17.56
N SER A 456 -16.17 23.32 17.03
CA SER A 456 -17.07 22.17 17.05
C SER A 456 -16.32 20.90 16.62
N SER A 457 -16.15 19.98 17.57
CA SER A 457 -15.64 18.64 17.32
C SER A 457 -16.72 17.78 16.67
N SER A 458 -16.58 17.50 15.38
CA SER A 458 -17.37 16.48 14.68
C SER A 458 -16.52 15.40 14.03
N SER A 459 -15.36 15.07 14.61
CA SER A 459 -14.56 13.90 14.22
C SER A 459 -14.79 12.79 15.24
N LEU A 460 -15.70 11.85 14.95
CA LEU A 460 -16.03 10.73 15.83
C LEU A 460 -14.90 9.70 16.01
N ASP A 461 -13.77 9.82 15.27
CA ASP A 461 -12.73 8.78 15.22
C ASP A 461 -11.29 9.23 15.56
N ALA A 462 -11.04 10.53 15.80
CA ALA A 462 -9.70 11.01 16.14
C ALA A 462 -9.54 11.17 17.67
N PRO A 463 -8.46 10.66 18.30
CA PRO A 463 -8.14 10.96 19.69
C PRO A 463 -8.12 12.47 19.95
N ALA A 464 -8.61 12.91 21.11
CA ALA A 464 -8.77 14.32 21.48
C ALA A 464 -7.49 15.18 21.31
N ASP A 465 -6.31 14.55 21.29
CA ASP A 465 -5.00 15.18 21.15
C ASP A 465 -4.44 15.14 19.72
N SER A 466 -5.26 14.81 18.72
CA SER A 466 -4.84 14.72 17.31
C SER A 466 -5.77 15.48 16.37
N VAL A 467 -5.25 15.86 15.20
CA VAL A 467 -6.00 16.44 14.08
C VAL A 467 -5.88 15.54 12.86
N GLU A 468 -6.96 15.42 12.10
CA GLU A 468 -6.93 14.79 10.79
C GLU A 468 -6.38 15.76 9.74
N VAL A 469 -5.51 15.27 8.88
CA VAL A 469 -4.81 16.04 7.84
C VAL A 469 -4.84 15.29 6.51
N VAL A 470 -4.71 16.04 5.42
CA VAL A 470 -4.44 15.49 4.09
C VAL A 470 -2.94 15.49 3.86
N VAL A 471 -2.42 14.34 3.39
CA VAL A 471 -1.02 14.16 3.01
C VAL A 471 -0.94 13.87 1.53
N LYS A 472 -0.24 14.70 0.77
CA LYS A 472 -0.01 14.53 -0.68
C LYS A 472 1.46 14.25 -0.94
N PHE A 473 1.73 13.24 -1.77
CA PHE A 473 3.05 12.98 -2.33
C PHE A 473 3.11 13.45 -3.79
N THR A 474 4.06 14.32 -4.12
CA THR A 474 4.20 14.90 -5.46
C THR A 474 5.65 15.23 -5.80
N GLU A 475 6.01 15.26 -7.08
CA GLU A 475 7.38 15.58 -7.55
C GLU A 475 7.74 17.05 -7.28
N ARG A 476 6.76 17.96 -7.34
CA ARG A 476 6.99 19.41 -7.25
C ARG A 476 5.88 20.05 -6.43
N TYR A 477 6.24 21.04 -5.63
CA TYR A 477 5.28 21.80 -4.84
C TYR A 477 5.78 23.20 -4.55
N HIS A 478 4.89 24.18 -4.54
CA HIS A 478 5.24 25.57 -4.22
C HIS A 478 4.69 26.00 -2.84
N PRO A 479 5.40 25.69 -1.73
CA PRO A 479 4.89 25.92 -0.38
C PRO A 479 4.62 27.40 -0.08
N ASP A 480 5.38 28.33 -0.64
CA ASP A 480 5.20 29.76 -0.36
C ASP A 480 3.94 30.34 -1.00
N ALA A 481 3.54 29.83 -2.17
CA ALA A 481 2.31 30.23 -2.84
C ALA A 481 1.09 29.70 -2.08
N HIS A 482 1.20 28.46 -1.61
CA HIS A 482 0.18 27.86 -0.76
C HIS A 482 0.01 28.65 0.54
N LYS A 483 1.10 28.94 1.25
CA LYS A 483 1.05 29.76 2.48
C LYS A 483 0.47 31.16 2.23
N LEU A 484 0.83 31.79 1.11
CA LEU A 484 0.30 33.10 0.70
C LEU A 484 -1.23 33.08 0.57
N LEU A 485 -1.79 32.06 -0.10
CA LEU A 485 -3.24 31.93 -0.24
C LEU A 485 -3.93 31.49 1.06
N ALA A 486 -3.28 30.62 1.83
CA ALA A 486 -3.82 30.13 3.10
C ALA A 486 -3.97 31.26 4.13
N ALA A 487 -3.04 32.23 4.14
CA ALA A 487 -3.11 33.41 5.01
C ALA A 487 -4.36 34.28 4.76
N GLU A 488 -4.92 34.22 3.55
CA GLU A 488 -6.13 34.95 3.14
C GLU A 488 -7.38 34.06 3.12
N HIS A 489 -7.30 32.85 3.69
CA HIS A 489 -8.37 31.84 3.69
C HIS A 489 -8.81 31.39 2.28
N LEU A 490 -7.92 31.50 1.29
CA LEU A 490 -8.15 31.09 -0.11
C LEU A 490 -7.54 29.72 -0.44
N ALA A 491 -6.92 29.07 0.55
CA ALA A 491 -6.40 27.72 0.48
C ALA A 491 -6.43 27.08 1.89
N PRO A 492 -6.40 25.74 2.00
CA PRO A 492 -6.23 25.05 3.29
C PRO A 492 -4.93 25.48 3.99
N ALA A 493 -4.84 25.42 5.32
CA ALA A 493 -3.56 25.69 5.98
C ALA A 493 -2.53 24.61 5.63
N LEU A 494 -1.29 25.04 5.35
CA LEU A 494 -0.16 24.14 5.11
C LEU A 494 0.61 23.93 6.42
N HIS A 495 0.67 22.69 6.89
CA HIS A 495 1.42 22.32 8.11
C HIS A 495 2.89 22.02 7.82
N ALA A 496 3.18 21.31 6.73
CA ALA A 496 4.54 20.96 6.35
C ALA A 496 4.66 20.67 4.84
N CYS A 497 5.83 20.93 4.28
CA CYS A 497 6.22 20.48 2.95
C CYS A 497 7.64 19.92 3.05
N VAL A 498 7.76 18.59 3.11
CA VAL A 498 9.02 17.90 3.43
C VAL A 498 9.52 17.18 2.18
N PRO A 499 10.74 17.46 1.67
CA PRO A 499 11.36 16.62 0.66
C PRO A 499 11.74 15.27 1.28
N VAL A 500 11.23 14.19 0.69
CA VAL A 500 11.37 12.81 1.15
C VAL A 500 12.06 11.95 0.09
N TYR A 501 12.56 10.79 0.50
CA TYR A 501 13.07 9.79 -0.43
C TYR A 501 12.01 9.41 -1.48
N GLY A 502 12.49 9.04 -2.67
CA GLY A 502 11.64 8.92 -3.86
C GLY A 502 11.71 10.13 -4.80
N ASP A 503 12.40 11.20 -4.39
CA ASP A 503 12.44 12.51 -5.08
C ASP A 503 11.04 13.14 -5.13
N LEU A 504 10.38 13.13 -3.98
CA LEU A 504 9.02 13.61 -3.79
C LEU A 504 8.96 14.57 -2.61
N PHE A 505 7.96 15.43 -2.61
CA PHE A 505 7.52 16.19 -1.45
C PHE A 505 6.39 15.46 -0.75
N MET A 506 6.47 15.34 0.57
CA MET A 506 5.36 15.06 1.47
C MET A 506 4.76 16.39 1.92
N VAL A 507 3.59 16.71 1.38
CA VAL A 507 2.83 17.94 1.68
C VAL A 507 1.73 17.59 2.67
N VAL A 508 1.71 18.24 3.83
CA VAL A 508 0.74 18.02 4.90
C VAL A 508 -0.08 19.28 5.09
N MET A 509 -1.40 19.19 4.90
CA MET A 509 -2.31 20.33 4.96
C MET A 509 -3.62 19.97 5.68
N ASP A 510 -4.39 21.00 6.05
CA ASP A 510 -5.71 20.82 6.69
C ASP A 510 -6.61 19.88 5.88
N ARG A 511 -7.35 19.01 6.58
CA ARG A 511 -8.49 18.33 5.98
C ARG A 511 -9.67 19.30 5.90
N VAL A 512 -9.95 19.75 4.68
CA VAL A 512 -11.12 20.58 4.40
C VAL A 512 -12.34 19.71 4.12
N HIS A 513 -13.43 19.98 4.84
CA HIS A 513 -14.74 19.37 4.62
C HIS A 513 -15.57 20.26 3.69
N GLY A 514 -15.61 19.91 2.41
CA GLY A 514 -16.34 20.60 1.37
C GLY A 514 -16.54 19.68 0.16
N THR A 515 -17.11 20.21 -0.91
CA THR A 515 -17.27 19.48 -2.19
C THR A 515 -16.28 20.01 -3.22
N ILE A 516 -15.76 19.13 -4.07
CA ILE A 516 -14.90 19.57 -5.18
C ILE A 516 -15.81 20.18 -6.26
N ALA A 517 -15.43 21.34 -6.81
CA ALA A 517 -16.23 22.04 -7.82
C ALA A 517 -16.53 21.17 -9.06
N TRP A 518 -15.68 20.18 -9.31
CA TRP A 518 -15.87 19.15 -10.35
C TRP A 518 -17.20 18.40 -10.22
N GLU A 519 -17.70 18.16 -9.00
CA GLU A 519 -18.98 17.47 -8.80
C GLU A 519 -20.15 18.26 -9.40
N SER A 520 -20.25 19.55 -9.12
CA SER A 520 -21.27 20.42 -9.71
C SER A 520 -21.13 20.48 -11.23
N ALA A 521 -19.90 20.59 -11.75
CA ALA A 521 -19.65 20.56 -13.18
C ALA A 521 -20.13 19.25 -13.84
N THR A 522 -19.92 18.09 -13.20
CA THR A 522 -20.42 16.80 -13.71
C THR A 522 -21.94 16.66 -13.67
N ARG A 523 -22.61 17.34 -12.73
CA ARG A 523 -24.08 17.41 -12.66
C ARG A 523 -24.67 18.51 -13.55
N ASN A 524 -23.82 19.27 -14.25
CA ASN A 524 -24.20 20.43 -15.05
C ASN A 524 -24.94 21.50 -14.21
N GLU A 525 -24.52 21.64 -12.96
CA GLU A 525 -25.00 22.62 -11.99
C GLU A 525 -24.04 23.82 -11.96
N LEU A 526 -24.59 25.04 -11.97
CA LEU A 526 -23.80 26.25 -11.85
C LEU A 526 -23.38 26.47 -10.40
N LEU A 527 -22.14 26.92 -10.22
CA LEU A 527 -21.59 27.30 -8.93
C LEU A 527 -22.02 28.72 -8.56
N PRO A 528 -22.25 29.02 -7.27
CA PRO A 528 -22.42 30.39 -6.80
C PRO A 528 -21.32 31.34 -7.30
N HIS A 529 -21.69 32.52 -7.82
CA HIS A 529 -20.75 33.49 -8.39
C HIS A 529 -19.62 33.89 -7.43
N ARG A 530 -19.91 33.91 -6.12
CA ARG A 530 -18.91 34.19 -5.09
C ARG A 530 -17.70 33.25 -5.13
N ILE A 531 -17.87 31.99 -5.52
CA ILE A 531 -16.76 31.04 -5.63
C ILE A 531 -15.77 31.53 -6.69
N TYR A 532 -16.28 32.02 -7.83
CA TYR A 532 -15.46 32.67 -8.84
C TYR A 532 -14.76 33.92 -8.30
N GLU A 533 -15.44 34.76 -7.51
CA GLU A 533 -14.83 35.94 -6.91
C GLU A 533 -13.64 35.59 -5.98
N ASP A 534 -13.76 34.54 -5.18
CA ASP A 534 -12.68 34.04 -4.33
C ASP A 534 -11.51 33.49 -5.16
N VAL A 535 -11.79 32.67 -6.18
CA VAL A 535 -10.76 32.16 -7.09
C VAL A 535 -10.06 33.29 -7.85
N ARG A 536 -10.80 34.28 -8.34
CA ARG A 536 -10.23 35.47 -9.00
C ARG A 536 -9.33 36.25 -8.05
N ARG A 537 -9.71 36.41 -6.78
CA ARG A 537 -8.86 37.03 -5.75
C ARG A 537 -7.58 36.23 -5.52
N ALA A 538 -7.67 34.90 -5.45
CA ALA A 538 -6.51 34.03 -5.29
C ALA A 538 -5.52 34.18 -6.44
N ILE A 539 -6.00 34.14 -7.69
CA ILE A 539 -5.16 34.33 -8.89
C ILE A 539 -4.52 35.72 -8.90
N ALA A 540 -5.29 36.78 -8.61
CA ALA A 540 -4.75 38.14 -8.54
C ALA A 540 -3.64 38.29 -7.49
N LEU A 541 -3.78 37.62 -6.34
CA LEU A 541 -2.79 37.62 -5.27
C LEU A 541 -1.50 36.87 -5.67
N LEU A 542 -1.61 35.74 -6.37
CA LEU A 542 -0.44 35.05 -6.94
C LEU A 542 0.26 35.93 -7.99
N HIS A 543 -0.52 36.56 -8.88
CA HIS A 543 0.01 37.41 -9.94
C HIS A 543 0.74 38.64 -9.41
N SER A 544 0.31 39.21 -8.27
CA SER A 544 1.01 40.34 -7.65
C SER A 544 2.39 39.97 -7.09
N HIS A 545 2.68 38.67 -6.93
CA HIS A 545 3.97 38.12 -6.50
C HIS A 545 4.74 37.45 -7.66
N ASP A 546 4.37 37.72 -8.91
CA ASP A 546 4.93 37.10 -10.12
C ASP A 546 4.81 35.57 -10.17
N LEU A 547 3.78 35.02 -9.51
CA LEU A 547 3.45 33.61 -9.56
C LEU A 547 2.29 33.36 -10.52
N VAL A 548 2.35 32.22 -11.22
CA VAL A 548 1.32 31.69 -12.12
C VAL A 548 0.85 30.37 -11.50
N PHE A 549 -0.46 30.20 -11.30
CA PHE A 549 -1.02 28.99 -10.70
C PHE A 549 -0.86 27.78 -11.64
N GLY A 550 -1.16 27.97 -12.92
CA GLY A 550 -0.81 27.05 -14.00
C GLY A 550 -1.78 25.89 -14.22
N ASP A 551 -2.50 25.44 -13.20
CA ASP A 551 -3.48 24.34 -13.31
C ASP A 551 -4.86 24.72 -12.75
N LEU A 552 -5.40 25.88 -13.16
CA LEU A 552 -6.73 26.31 -12.71
C LEU A 552 -7.83 25.53 -13.43
N ARG A 553 -8.45 24.59 -12.70
CA ARG A 553 -9.59 23.78 -13.17
C ARG A 553 -10.42 23.29 -11.99
N THR A 554 -11.64 22.85 -12.26
CA THR A 554 -12.60 22.47 -11.21
C THR A 554 -12.15 21.34 -10.27
N PRO A 555 -11.31 20.38 -10.66
CA PRO A 555 -10.74 19.43 -9.70
C PRO A 555 -9.82 20.07 -8.64
N ASN A 556 -9.28 21.26 -8.91
CA ASN A 556 -8.34 21.97 -8.04
C ASN A 556 -9.02 23.10 -7.23
N ILE A 557 -10.35 23.16 -7.26
CA ILE A 557 -11.18 24.14 -6.55
C ILE A 557 -12.10 23.40 -5.57
N MET A 558 -11.98 23.74 -4.29
CA MET A 558 -12.85 23.22 -3.24
C MET A 558 -13.91 24.26 -2.86
N VAL A 559 -15.16 23.82 -2.77
CA VAL A 559 -16.30 24.60 -2.33
C VAL A 559 -16.57 24.26 -0.88
N VAL A 560 -16.39 25.24 0.00
CA VAL A 560 -16.55 25.08 1.44
C VAL A 560 -17.75 25.87 1.95
N PRO A 561 -18.37 25.45 3.07
CA PRO A 561 -19.35 26.29 3.74
C PRO A 561 -18.74 27.66 4.07
N GLY A 562 -19.51 28.73 3.87
CA GLY A 562 -19.17 30.04 4.42
C GLY A 562 -19.35 30.06 5.94
N GLY A 563 -18.98 31.17 6.58
CA GLY A 563 -19.29 31.38 8.00
C GLY A 563 -20.78 31.62 8.26
N SER A 564 -21.11 32.08 9.47
CA SER A 564 -22.51 32.14 9.97
C SER A 564 -23.23 33.47 9.69
N GLY A 565 -22.64 34.35 8.89
CA GLY A 565 -23.22 35.66 8.57
C GLY A 565 -24.37 35.57 7.54
N PRO A 566 -25.30 36.54 7.54
CA PRO A 566 -26.41 36.58 6.56
C PRO A 566 -25.95 36.74 5.10
N ASP A 567 -24.72 37.22 4.89
CA ASP A 567 -24.05 37.32 3.59
C ASP A 567 -22.96 36.26 3.41
N ASP A 568 -22.95 35.16 4.15
CA ASP A 568 -21.81 34.23 4.21
C ASP A 568 -22.12 32.88 3.53
N GLY A 569 -22.44 32.97 2.23
CA GLY A 569 -22.60 31.83 1.34
C GLY A 569 -21.29 31.07 1.08
N PRO A 570 -21.36 29.93 0.35
CA PRO A 570 -20.21 29.05 0.11
C PRO A 570 -19.02 29.79 -0.49
N ARG A 571 -17.81 29.36 -0.08
CA ARG A 571 -16.53 29.98 -0.44
C ARG A 571 -15.71 29.04 -1.32
N GLY A 572 -14.83 29.63 -2.15
CA GLY A 572 -13.88 28.88 -2.99
C GLY A 572 -12.48 28.85 -2.39
N MET A 573 -11.83 27.69 -2.43
CA MET A 573 -10.41 27.50 -2.07
C MET A 573 -9.65 26.79 -3.18
N LEU A 574 -8.39 27.15 -3.40
CA LEU A 574 -7.45 26.41 -4.25
C LEU A 574 -6.71 25.35 -3.41
N ILE A 575 -6.56 24.13 -3.95
CA ILE A 575 -6.03 22.98 -3.19
C ILE A 575 -4.81 22.29 -3.82
N ASP A 576 -4.48 22.57 -5.09
CA ASP A 576 -3.37 21.91 -5.79
C ASP A 576 -2.32 22.92 -6.25
N PHE A 577 -1.13 22.89 -5.63
CA PHE A 577 -0.05 23.85 -5.86
C PHE A 577 1.17 23.23 -6.56
N ASP A 578 1.01 22.06 -7.20
CA ASP A 578 2.14 21.32 -7.77
C ASP A 578 2.81 22.06 -8.92
N TRP A 579 2.03 22.84 -9.68
CA TRP A 579 2.48 23.48 -10.91
C TRP A 579 2.78 24.97 -10.75
N VAL A 580 2.52 25.54 -9.59
CA VAL A 580 2.73 26.98 -9.39
C VAL A 580 4.17 27.33 -9.68
N GLY A 581 4.37 28.38 -10.48
CA GLY A 581 5.69 28.75 -10.98
C GLY A 581 5.83 30.25 -11.21
N THR A 582 7.07 30.70 -11.35
CA THR A 582 7.37 32.11 -11.60
C THR A 582 7.05 32.47 -13.05
N HIS A 583 6.29 33.56 -13.23
CA HIS A 583 5.95 34.14 -14.52
C HIS A 583 7.18 34.36 -15.41
N GLY A 584 7.12 33.91 -16.67
CA GLY A 584 8.18 34.09 -17.65
C GLY A 584 9.44 33.23 -17.42
N ARG A 585 9.47 32.40 -16.38
CA ARG A 585 10.64 31.58 -16.00
C ARG A 585 10.32 30.11 -15.84
N SER A 586 9.31 29.78 -15.04
CA SER A 586 8.89 28.39 -14.82
C SER A 586 8.27 27.81 -16.08
N ARG A 587 8.30 26.48 -16.19
CA ARG A 587 7.80 25.74 -17.34
C ARG A 587 6.78 24.71 -16.91
N TYR A 588 5.79 24.47 -17.76
CA TYR A 588 4.87 23.35 -17.59
C TYR A 588 5.59 22.00 -17.63
N PRO A 589 4.99 20.93 -17.07
CA PRO A 589 5.54 19.59 -17.19
C PRO A 589 5.73 19.17 -18.65
N ALA A 590 6.77 18.37 -18.92
CA ALA A 590 6.97 17.76 -20.24
C ALA A 590 5.90 16.70 -20.56
N SER A 591 5.29 16.12 -19.52
CA SER A 591 4.22 15.12 -19.57
C SER A 591 2.82 15.74 -19.68
N LEU A 592 2.69 17.06 -19.80
CA LEU A 592 1.41 17.76 -19.91
C LEU A 592 0.51 17.14 -20.98
N ASP A 593 -0.75 16.84 -20.62
CA ASP A 593 -1.76 16.39 -21.56
C ASP A 593 -2.47 17.57 -22.23
N GLU A 594 -1.88 18.08 -23.31
CA GLU A 594 -2.44 19.17 -24.12
C GLU A 594 -3.84 18.87 -24.70
N GLY A 595 -4.30 17.61 -24.66
CA GLY A 595 -5.63 17.20 -25.10
C GLY A 595 -6.74 17.53 -24.11
N LEU A 596 -6.44 17.95 -22.88
CA LEU A 596 -7.48 18.34 -21.92
C LEU A 596 -8.22 19.59 -22.41
N PRO A 597 -9.57 19.54 -22.47
CA PRO A 597 -10.38 20.67 -22.92
C PRO A 597 -10.03 21.96 -22.20
N ASP A 598 -9.74 21.87 -20.89
CA ASP A 598 -9.39 22.97 -19.99
C ASP A 598 -8.18 23.81 -20.44
N TRP A 599 -7.23 23.21 -21.16
CA TRP A 599 -5.99 23.88 -21.59
C TRP A 599 -5.96 24.20 -23.10
N GLY A 600 -6.89 23.65 -23.89
CA GLY A 600 -6.86 23.72 -25.36
C GLY A 600 -6.98 25.12 -25.99
N THR A 601 -7.21 26.20 -25.23
CA THR A 601 -7.31 27.57 -25.77
C THR A 601 -6.33 28.57 -25.16
N SER A 602 -5.46 28.14 -24.24
CA SER A 602 -4.62 29.06 -23.45
C SER A 602 -3.19 29.20 -24.00
N GLY A 603 -2.86 28.63 -25.17
CA GLY A 603 -1.50 28.70 -25.72
C GLY A 603 -0.46 27.92 -24.92
N ILE A 604 -0.92 27.12 -23.95
CA ILE A 604 -0.10 26.25 -23.11
C ILE A 604 0.49 25.13 -23.96
N GLN A 605 1.78 24.85 -23.73
CA GLN A 605 2.53 23.82 -24.43
C GLN A 605 3.31 22.96 -23.44
N ARG A 606 3.54 21.69 -23.77
CA ARG A 606 4.48 20.81 -23.06
C ARG A 606 5.82 21.51 -22.90
N HIS A 607 6.29 21.63 -21.66
CA HIS A 607 7.53 22.33 -21.34
C HIS A 607 7.60 23.81 -21.80
N GLY A 608 6.45 24.40 -22.13
CA GLY A 608 6.30 25.82 -22.46
C GLY A 608 6.50 26.70 -21.23
N ILE A 609 6.83 27.97 -21.44
CA ILE A 609 7.00 28.96 -20.36
C ILE A 609 5.63 29.32 -19.79
N MET A 610 5.53 29.44 -18.47
CA MET A 610 4.31 29.83 -17.77
C MET A 610 4.08 31.35 -17.84
N ASP A 611 2.88 31.75 -18.22
CA ASP A 611 2.46 33.15 -18.35
C ASP A 611 1.20 33.42 -17.52
N LYS A 612 1.07 34.61 -16.94
CA LYS A 612 -0.13 35.04 -16.19
C LYS A 612 -1.38 35.01 -17.08
N ALA A 613 -1.21 35.25 -18.38
CA ALA A 613 -2.28 35.13 -19.37
C ALA A 613 -2.90 33.73 -19.43
N HIS A 614 -2.14 32.68 -19.08
CA HIS A 614 -2.67 31.32 -19.03
C HIS A 614 -3.69 31.16 -17.90
N ASP A 615 -3.39 31.65 -16.70
CA ASP A 615 -4.33 31.64 -15.57
C ASP A 615 -5.59 32.46 -15.90
N ASN A 616 -5.42 33.64 -16.52
CA ASN A 616 -6.57 34.47 -16.91
C ASN A 616 -7.49 33.73 -17.89
N ALA A 617 -6.92 33.05 -18.88
CA ALA A 617 -7.71 32.25 -19.83
C ALA A 617 -8.45 31.09 -19.14
N MET A 618 -7.83 30.43 -18.15
CA MET A 618 -8.48 29.40 -17.34
C MET A 618 -9.57 29.98 -16.44
N LEU A 619 -9.35 31.16 -15.88
CA LEU A 619 -10.30 31.86 -15.03
C LEU A 619 -11.55 32.26 -15.80
N ASP A 620 -11.41 32.80 -17.01
CA ASP A 620 -12.52 33.12 -17.92
C ASP A 620 -13.38 31.89 -18.27
N ARG A 621 -12.75 30.69 -18.30
CA ARG A 621 -13.45 29.42 -18.51
C ARG A 621 -14.18 28.98 -17.26
N PHE A 622 -13.57 29.13 -16.09
CA PHE A 622 -14.20 28.79 -14.82
C PHE A 622 -15.42 29.68 -14.53
N GLU A 623 -15.37 30.97 -14.89
CA GLU A 623 -16.50 31.90 -14.73
C GLU A 623 -17.78 31.39 -15.40
N LYS A 624 -17.66 30.75 -16.56
CA LYS A 624 -18.80 30.18 -17.31
C LYS A 624 -19.48 29.01 -16.61
N GLN A 625 -18.83 28.45 -15.58
CA GLN A 625 -19.40 27.39 -14.72
C GLN A 625 -20.07 27.96 -13.47
N CYS A 626 -20.11 29.29 -13.33
CA CYS A 626 -20.75 29.98 -12.23
C CYS A 626 -22.00 30.74 -12.69
N HIS A 627 -22.89 31.05 -11.75
CA HIS A 627 -24.00 31.97 -12.00
C HIS A 627 -23.48 33.36 -12.39
N PRO A 628 -24.23 34.14 -13.21
CA PRO A 628 -23.92 35.54 -13.45
C PRO A 628 -23.94 36.37 -12.16
N ALA A 629 -23.16 37.45 -12.13
CA ALA A 629 -23.13 38.36 -10.99
C ALA A 629 -24.55 38.89 -10.66
N GLY A 630 -24.92 38.87 -9.38
CA GLY A 630 -26.19 39.43 -8.89
C GLY A 630 -27.42 38.54 -9.01
N VAL A 631 -27.27 37.27 -9.41
CA VAL A 631 -28.36 36.27 -9.37
C VAL A 631 -28.37 35.58 -7.99
N PRO A 632 -29.44 35.68 -7.19
CA PRO A 632 -29.55 34.93 -5.94
C PRO A 632 -29.59 33.42 -6.24
N VAL A 633 -28.84 32.64 -5.45
CA VAL A 633 -28.78 31.17 -5.52
C VAL A 633 -30.02 30.55 -4.90
#